data_AF-A0A2H3HDF4-F1
#
_entry.id   AF-A0A2H3HDF4-F1
#
_cell.length_a   1.000
_cell.length_b   1.000
_cell.length_c   1.000
_cell.angle_alpha   90.00
_cell.angle_beta   90.00
_cell.angle_gamma   90.00
#
_symmetry.space_group_name_H-M   'P 1'
#
loop_
_entity.id
_entity.type
_entity.pdbx_description
1 polymer ?
#
loop_
_entity_poly.entity_id
_entity_poly.type
_entity_poly.pdbx_seq_one_letter_code
_entity_poly.pdbx_strand_id
1 'polypeptide(L)'
;MQSDGSDTKHGFAATSDSEPGQVGPVRRRFGFNFSLEVRQEESSFATTKNASNADFDPIPPSKRTWNWGAYVAYWMADAWAVSNWEVASSMIAVGLSWRMAIGACVLGNFLMGLVITTNGRIGAILHTPFPVLARMPFGYYFSYFVVLSRCVLAIVWLGVQTTTGGQCMTVLLTAIWPSFANIPNHIPESQGITTAGMCGFVLYFLLQLPFLCIPYTKIQYFFAFKSIIAPIIFLAVFGDTLHKAGGTISHSTVITKGTTIHGATLAWAFFNNLNGVLGNYSTLGLNIADFSRYANKPSAQNVQAIVIPFIFTIVGLLGIFTAAASQSAYGEVLWNPIDIISLWMKSGSHGGRAAAAFGAIGLLIVTLGINISANSISAANDLMAFAPRYINIRRGQILAAIIGSWAFVPWKILASAQKFIAFLNGYTIFLGPMTSILMTDYYILRRGKVSVPDMYNFHGIYRYSQKWGTNWRAVVAFFIGCIPPLPGFIDNIVEAGGSKTSVSAGGQHLFYIGYIYSFLSGGVFYYILNHFFPAPENMIAGLFLFATGALAKVSFPPIPSDLSTPVQQRLSLDGPNSVTIGWNTYAKQAKPCVQYGSSKDNLDKQACSDISLTYPTSRTWANAVTLDNLSPATKYYYKIVSQNSVIDQFLSPRAAGDKTPFAINAIIDLGVYGEDGFTINMDQTKRDVIPNVQPSLNHTTIGRLATTADDYEFIIHPGDLAYADDWFLKPKNLLHGEEAYQAILETFYNQLAPISGRKPYMVSPGNHEAACEEIPILNNLCPEGQKNFTDFMYRFGQVMPLAFPSTSSDDAARVSANKAKQLANPPFWFSFEYGMAHVVMIDTETDFPDAPDAPGGSANLNSGPFGSPNQQLQFLEADLASVDRTVTPWLIVAGHRPWYTTGDEGCKPCQKAFEGLFYKYGVDLAVFGHVHNSQRFYPIYNGTVDVAGMKDPKAPMYIVSGGTGNIEGLSAVGKNATGNAFAYADDFSYATIRFQDAQNLQVDFFQSSTGKLLDQSKLFKSHNKQFVRQN
;
A
#
# COMPACT_ATOMS: atom_id res chain seq x y z
N MET A 1 63.46 -6.09 -27.22
CA MET A 1 64.07 -5.59 -25.97
C MET A 1 63.07 -5.79 -24.84
N GLN A 2 63.56 -6.04 -23.63
CA GLN A 2 62.81 -6.32 -22.38
C GLN A 2 62.03 -5.07 -21.90
N SER A 3 61.07 -5.10 -20.97
CA SER A 3 60.62 -6.13 -19.99
C SER A 3 59.15 -5.91 -19.56
N ASP A 4 58.47 -7.00 -19.16
CA ASP A 4 57.50 -7.22 -18.06
C ASP A 4 56.63 -6.07 -17.48
N GLY A 5 55.35 -6.29 -17.12
CA GLY A 5 54.52 -7.51 -17.25
C GLY A 5 53.22 -7.48 -16.41
N SER A 6 52.26 -8.37 -16.77
CA SER A 6 51.07 -8.86 -15.99
C SER A 6 50.03 -7.85 -15.46
N ASP A 7 48.71 -8.10 -15.39
CA ASP A 7 47.75 -9.06 -16.00
C ASP A 7 46.32 -8.48 -15.73
N THR A 8 45.15 -9.04 -16.07
CA THR A 8 44.72 -10.41 -16.47
C THR A 8 43.58 -10.35 -17.50
N LYS A 9 43.14 -11.49 -18.03
CA LYS A 9 42.01 -11.65 -18.96
C LYS A 9 40.80 -12.36 -18.32
N HIS A 10 39.59 -12.08 -18.83
CA HIS A 10 38.42 -12.97 -18.70
C HIS A 10 37.73 -13.19 -20.05
N GLY A 11 37.19 -14.39 -20.27
CA GLY A 11 36.34 -14.72 -21.41
C GLY A 11 35.86 -16.18 -21.41
N PHE A 12 34.70 -16.43 -22.05
CA PHE A 12 34.09 -17.74 -22.38
C PHE A 12 33.56 -18.60 -21.20
N ALA A 13 32.47 -19.39 -21.31
CA ALA A 13 31.40 -19.47 -22.32
C ALA A 13 30.15 -20.27 -21.82
N ALA A 14 29.01 -20.04 -22.48
CA ALA A 14 27.82 -20.89 -22.75
C ALA A 14 27.45 -22.14 -21.90
N THR A 15 26.29 -22.03 -21.21
CA THR A 15 25.09 -22.92 -21.21
C THR A 15 25.17 -24.44 -21.52
N SER A 16 24.61 -25.27 -20.61
CA SER A 16 23.32 -26.00 -20.84
C SER A 16 22.85 -26.87 -19.64
N ASP A 17 21.65 -26.58 -19.15
CA ASP A 17 20.57 -27.41 -18.56
C ASP A 17 20.76 -28.65 -17.63
N SER A 18 19.75 -28.77 -16.75
CA SER A 18 19.23 -29.93 -15.99
C SER A 18 19.70 -30.17 -14.54
N GLU A 19 18.79 -29.91 -13.60
CA GLU A 19 18.72 -30.55 -12.27
C GLU A 19 18.32 -32.03 -12.45
N PRO A 20 18.83 -33.00 -11.64
CA PRO A 20 18.51 -33.02 -10.21
C PRO A 20 19.55 -33.62 -9.23
N GLY A 21 19.53 -33.11 -8.01
CA GLY A 21 19.78 -33.92 -6.81
C GLY A 21 21.13 -33.79 -6.10
N GLN A 22 21.00 -33.67 -4.77
CA GLN A 22 21.99 -33.97 -3.72
C GLN A 22 23.16 -33.00 -3.43
N VAL A 23 23.07 -32.46 -2.21
CA VAL A 23 24.17 -32.19 -1.26
C VAL A 23 25.20 -31.16 -1.72
N GLY A 24 24.79 -29.89 -1.66
CA GLY A 24 25.74 -28.79 -1.47
C GLY A 24 26.58 -28.99 -0.20
N PRO A 25 27.87 -28.62 -0.21
CA PRO A 25 28.80 -29.00 0.85
C PRO A 25 28.46 -28.35 2.20
N VAL A 26 28.69 -29.08 3.28
CA VAL A 26 28.57 -28.59 4.66
C VAL A 26 29.65 -27.54 4.95
N ARG A 27 29.42 -26.30 4.52
CA ARG A 27 30.17 -25.14 5.00
C ARG A 27 29.80 -24.90 6.46
N ARG A 28 30.84 -24.86 7.30
CA ARG A 28 30.81 -24.75 8.76
C ARG A 28 29.69 -23.84 9.27
N ARG A 29 28.78 -24.42 10.08
CA ARG A 29 28.07 -23.68 11.13
C ARG A 29 29.09 -22.98 12.05
N PHE A 30 28.66 -21.91 12.74
CA PHE A 30 29.45 -21.08 13.67
C PHE A 30 30.31 -19.93 13.08
N GLY A 31 29.89 -19.36 11.95
CA GLY A 31 30.19 -17.95 11.65
C GLY A 31 29.21 -17.01 12.38
N PHE A 32 29.53 -16.58 13.60
CA PHE A 32 28.80 -15.49 14.26
C PHE A 32 29.20 -14.13 13.67
N ASN A 33 28.69 -13.80 12.49
CA ASN A 33 28.71 -12.42 12.00
C ASN A 33 27.74 -11.58 12.85
N PHE A 34 28.24 -11.09 13.99
CA PHE A 34 27.50 -10.21 14.89
C PHE A 34 27.41 -8.81 14.26
N SER A 35 26.37 -8.60 13.45
CA SER A 35 25.93 -7.24 13.11
C SER A 35 25.19 -6.64 14.29
N LEU A 36 25.60 -5.44 14.73
CA LEU A 36 24.85 -4.67 15.71
C LEU A 36 23.50 -4.22 15.12
N GLU A 37 23.44 -3.99 13.80
CA GLU A 37 22.21 -3.63 13.09
C GLU A 37 21.39 -4.88 12.74
N VAL A 38 20.07 -4.80 12.88
CA VAL A 38 19.15 -5.87 12.46
C VAL A 38 18.71 -5.67 11.00
N ARG A 39 18.45 -6.77 10.31
CA ARG A 39 18.02 -6.77 8.90
C ARG A 39 16.67 -6.07 8.73
N GLN A 40 16.60 -5.20 7.73
CA GLN A 40 15.36 -4.69 7.13
C GLN A 40 14.96 -5.59 5.95
N GLU A 41 13.67 -5.78 5.66
CA GLU A 41 13.26 -6.46 4.42
C GLU A 41 13.32 -5.48 3.24
N GLU A 42 13.52 -6.00 2.03
CA GLU A 42 13.57 -5.18 0.80
C GLU A 42 12.23 -4.46 0.51
N SER A 43 11.11 -5.01 1.00
CA SER A 43 9.76 -4.46 0.89
C SER A 43 9.34 -3.56 2.07
N SER A 44 10.30 -2.92 2.76
CA SER A 44 10.01 -2.07 3.92
C SER A 44 9.44 -0.71 3.52
N PHE A 45 8.37 -0.27 4.18
CA PHE A 45 7.75 1.05 3.95
C PHE A 45 8.51 2.21 4.61
N ALA A 46 9.60 1.94 5.35
CA ALA A 46 10.36 2.96 6.04
C ALA A 46 11.33 3.69 5.11
N THR A 47 11.15 5.01 4.98
CA THR A 47 11.96 5.90 4.14
C THR A 47 13.44 5.97 4.53
N THR A 48 13.82 5.49 5.72
CA THR A 48 15.22 5.38 6.15
C THR A 48 15.47 4.06 6.88
N LYS A 49 16.69 3.51 6.72
CA LYS A 49 17.15 2.29 7.42
C LYS A 49 17.14 2.38 8.95
N ASN A 50 16.97 3.58 9.51
CA ASN A 50 16.88 3.82 10.94
C ASN A 50 15.44 3.70 11.49
N ALA A 51 14.42 3.62 10.64
CA ALA A 51 13.01 3.80 11.04
C ALA A 51 12.18 2.50 11.15
N SER A 52 12.69 1.37 10.64
CA SER A 52 12.04 0.05 10.76
C SER A 52 13.05 -1.11 10.63
N ASN A 53 12.59 -2.33 10.83
CA ASN A 53 13.30 -3.58 10.56
C ASN A 53 12.30 -4.72 10.23
N ALA A 54 12.80 -5.89 9.84
CA ALA A 54 12.01 -7.03 9.39
C ALA A 54 10.94 -7.58 10.38
N ASP A 55 11.07 -7.33 11.69
CA ASP A 55 10.09 -7.70 12.70
C ASP A 55 9.09 -6.55 13.02
N PHE A 56 9.42 -5.30 12.63
CA PHE A 56 8.60 -4.10 12.81
C PHE A 56 7.73 -3.79 11.59
N ASP A 57 8.21 -4.15 10.40
CA ASP A 57 7.49 -4.07 9.12
C ASP A 57 6.22 -4.96 9.09
N PRO A 58 5.28 -4.72 8.16
CA PRO A 58 4.09 -5.55 8.02
C PRO A 58 4.42 -6.99 7.61
N ILE A 59 3.69 -7.97 8.17
CA ILE A 59 4.00 -9.39 7.96
C ILE A 59 3.72 -9.80 6.49
N PRO A 60 4.71 -10.30 5.73
CA PRO A 60 4.52 -10.74 4.34
C PRO A 60 3.67 -12.02 4.28
N PRO A 61 2.93 -12.27 3.17
CA PRO A 61 1.99 -13.40 3.06
C PRO A 61 2.59 -14.77 3.46
N SER A 62 3.83 -15.05 3.09
CA SER A 62 4.55 -16.30 3.40
C SER A 62 4.78 -16.54 4.90
N LYS A 63 4.70 -15.51 5.75
CA LYS A 63 4.86 -15.61 7.22
C LYS A 63 3.53 -15.59 7.98
N ARG A 64 2.39 -15.40 7.30
CA ARG A 64 1.02 -15.32 7.88
C ARG A 64 0.46 -16.72 8.19
N THR A 65 0.97 -17.32 9.25
CA THR A 65 0.77 -18.76 9.56
C THR A 65 -0.33 -19.07 10.57
N TRP A 66 -0.89 -18.07 11.27
CA TRP A 66 -1.85 -18.32 12.35
C TRP A 66 -3.27 -18.51 11.82
N ASN A 67 -3.80 -19.72 11.94
CA ASN A 67 -5.21 -20.03 11.69
C ASN A 67 -6.06 -19.90 12.96
N TRP A 68 -7.37 -20.15 12.89
CA TRP A 68 -8.27 -20.05 14.06
C TRP A 68 -7.85 -20.95 15.24
N GLY A 69 -7.30 -22.13 14.95
CA GLY A 69 -6.79 -23.06 15.97
C GLY A 69 -5.56 -22.53 16.70
N ALA A 70 -4.72 -21.71 16.04
CA ALA A 70 -3.61 -21.02 16.69
C ALA A 70 -4.10 -20.01 17.73
N TYR A 71 -5.23 -19.31 17.48
CA TYR A 71 -5.85 -18.41 18.47
C TYR A 71 -6.50 -19.17 19.63
N VAL A 72 -7.10 -20.34 19.38
CA VAL A 72 -7.61 -21.22 20.45
C VAL A 72 -6.46 -21.70 21.33
N ALA A 73 -5.36 -22.18 20.72
CA ALA A 73 -4.16 -22.60 21.45
C ALA A 73 -3.48 -21.43 22.18
N TYR A 74 -3.46 -20.23 21.61
CA TYR A 74 -2.97 -19.02 22.27
C TYR A 74 -3.78 -18.71 23.54
N TRP A 75 -5.11 -18.66 23.47
CA TRP A 75 -5.92 -18.34 24.66
C TRP A 75 -6.04 -19.49 25.67
N MET A 76 -5.92 -20.75 25.24
CA MET A 76 -5.71 -21.87 26.16
C MET A 76 -4.34 -21.80 26.84
N ALA A 77 -3.30 -21.33 26.14
CA ALA A 77 -2.01 -21.04 26.76
C ALA A 77 -2.08 -19.85 27.72
N ASP A 78 -2.81 -18.79 27.40
CA ASP A 78 -2.86 -17.56 28.20
C ASP A 78 -3.80 -17.69 29.42
N ALA A 79 -5.00 -18.26 29.24
CA ALA A 79 -6.03 -18.36 30.28
C ALA A 79 -5.62 -19.24 31.46
N TRP A 80 -5.01 -20.39 31.19
CA TRP A 80 -4.56 -21.34 32.21
C TRP A 80 -3.22 -20.87 32.80
N ALA A 81 -3.29 -19.81 33.60
CA ALA A 81 -2.17 -19.18 34.30
C ALA A 81 -2.49 -18.97 35.79
N VAL A 82 -1.45 -18.97 36.63
CA VAL A 82 -1.56 -18.85 38.10
C VAL A 82 -2.28 -17.56 38.51
N SER A 83 -1.92 -16.43 37.88
CA SER A 83 -2.57 -15.13 38.09
C SER A 83 -4.08 -15.15 37.86
N ASN A 84 -4.55 -15.90 36.87
CA ASN A 84 -5.95 -15.88 36.44
C ASN A 84 -6.83 -16.74 37.38
N TRP A 85 -6.22 -17.76 37.98
CA TRP A 85 -6.79 -18.57 39.06
C TRP A 85 -6.94 -17.74 40.35
N GLU A 86 -5.92 -16.95 40.68
CA GLU A 86 -5.91 -16.09 41.87
C GLU A 86 -6.96 -14.96 41.79
N VAL A 87 -7.05 -14.25 40.65
CA VAL A 87 -7.92 -13.06 40.45
C VAL A 87 -9.40 -13.33 40.77
N ALA A 88 -9.97 -14.43 40.28
CA ALA A 88 -11.39 -14.74 40.55
C ALA A 88 -11.65 -15.04 42.03
N SER A 89 -10.63 -15.56 42.70
CA SER A 89 -10.71 -16.09 44.05
C SER A 89 -10.57 -14.98 45.11
N SER A 90 -9.70 -13.99 44.87
CA SER A 90 -9.49 -12.84 45.77
C SER A 90 -10.74 -11.97 45.98
N MET A 91 -11.71 -11.98 45.06
CA MET A 91 -12.94 -11.18 45.16
C MET A 91 -13.80 -11.54 46.38
N ILE A 92 -13.69 -12.78 46.85
CA ILE A 92 -14.50 -13.30 47.97
C ILE A 92 -14.02 -12.70 49.30
N ALA A 93 -12.73 -12.37 49.41
CA ALA A 93 -12.17 -11.65 50.56
C ALA A 93 -12.76 -10.24 50.73
N VAL A 94 -13.29 -9.64 49.65
CA VAL A 94 -13.93 -8.31 49.64
C VAL A 94 -15.42 -8.37 50.03
N GLY A 95 -15.94 -9.55 50.41
CA GLY A 95 -17.30 -9.72 50.95
C GLY A 95 -18.40 -9.99 49.91
N LEU A 96 -18.01 -10.19 48.65
CA LEU A 96 -18.91 -10.69 47.61
C LEU A 96 -19.17 -12.19 47.82
N SER A 97 -20.40 -12.65 47.53
CA SER A 97 -20.64 -14.08 47.39
C SER A 97 -19.95 -14.65 46.13
N TRP A 98 -19.60 -15.93 46.16
CA TRP A 98 -18.97 -16.63 45.04
C TRP A 98 -19.74 -16.49 43.71
N ARG A 99 -21.09 -16.41 43.76
CA ARG A 99 -21.94 -16.17 42.59
C ARG A 99 -21.73 -14.78 41.98
N MET A 100 -21.60 -13.75 42.81
CA MET A 100 -21.33 -12.37 42.36
C MET A 100 -19.90 -12.23 41.82
N ALA A 101 -18.93 -12.93 42.44
CA ALA A 101 -17.55 -12.99 41.93
C ALA A 101 -17.48 -13.63 40.53
N ILE A 102 -18.17 -14.76 40.31
CA ILE A 102 -18.31 -15.35 38.97
C ILE A 102 -19.01 -14.38 38.01
N GLY A 103 -20.09 -13.72 38.43
CA GLY A 103 -20.78 -12.73 37.60
C GLY A 103 -19.86 -11.60 37.13
N ALA A 104 -19.01 -11.07 38.02
CA ALA A 104 -18.01 -10.06 37.68
C ALA A 104 -16.93 -10.63 36.73
N CYS A 105 -16.46 -11.85 36.95
CA CYS A 105 -15.50 -12.53 36.07
C CYS A 105 -16.06 -12.75 34.66
N VAL A 106 -17.26 -13.32 34.54
CA VAL A 106 -17.93 -13.60 33.27
C VAL A 106 -18.15 -12.28 32.50
N LEU A 107 -18.69 -11.25 33.16
CA LEU A 107 -18.94 -9.96 32.53
C LEU A 107 -17.64 -9.27 32.10
N GLY A 108 -16.61 -9.25 32.96
CA GLY A 108 -15.32 -8.62 32.64
C GLY A 108 -14.61 -9.32 31.49
N ASN A 109 -14.53 -10.66 31.52
CA ASN A 109 -13.91 -11.45 30.45
C ASN A 109 -14.70 -11.38 29.14
N PHE A 110 -16.03 -11.25 29.19
CA PHE A 110 -16.87 -11.04 28.00
C PHE A 110 -16.64 -9.66 27.38
N LEU A 111 -16.73 -8.59 28.18
CA LEU A 111 -16.47 -7.23 27.73
C LEU A 111 -15.06 -7.09 27.12
N MET A 112 -14.05 -7.65 27.79
CA MET A 112 -12.69 -7.64 27.28
C MET A 112 -12.52 -8.53 26.04
N GLY A 113 -13.18 -9.69 25.99
CA GLY A 113 -13.19 -10.57 24.81
C GLY A 113 -13.71 -9.85 23.56
N LEU A 114 -14.70 -8.97 23.70
CA LEU A 114 -15.16 -8.09 22.63
C LEU A 114 -14.11 -7.03 22.24
N VAL A 115 -13.52 -6.33 23.22
CA VAL A 115 -12.46 -5.33 22.96
C VAL A 115 -11.27 -5.95 22.24
N ILE A 116 -10.72 -7.06 22.77
CA ILE A 116 -9.60 -7.81 22.20
C ILE A 116 -9.92 -8.29 20.79
N THR A 117 -11.10 -8.85 20.54
CA THR A 117 -11.46 -9.36 19.21
C THR A 117 -11.68 -8.25 18.20
N THR A 118 -12.17 -7.09 18.64
CA THR A 118 -12.41 -5.93 17.77
C THR A 118 -11.08 -5.24 17.44
N ASN A 119 -10.23 -4.95 18.43
CA ASN A 119 -8.90 -4.38 18.19
C ASN A 119 -7.97 -5.36 17.45
N GLY A 120 -8.04 -6.65 17.76
CA GLY A 120 -7.27 -7.71 17.08
C GLY A 120 -7.60 -7.84 15.59
N ARG A 121 -8.81 -7.50 15.16
CA ARG A 121 -9.18 -7.47 13.75
C ARG A 121 -8.39 -6.42 12.96
N ILE A 122 -7.94 -5.33 13.59
CA ILE A 122 -7.08 -4.29 12.99
C ILE A 122 -5.73 -4.89 12.57
N GLY A 123 -5.01 -5.51 13.53
CA GLY A 123 -3.73 -6.18 13.24
C GLY A 123 -3.89 -7.32 12.22
N ALA A 124 -4.99 -8.06 12.24
CA ALA A 124 -5.24 -9.17 11.29
C ALA A 124 -5.62 -8.72 9.87
N ILE A 125 -5.90 -7.43 9.64
CA ILE A 125 -6.13 -6.84 8.30
C ILE A 125 -4.87 -6.12 7.82
N LEU A 126 -4.25 -5.30 8.67
CA LEU A 126 -3.12 -4.44 8.31
C LEU A 126 -1.76 -5.14 8.42
N HIS A 127 -1.70 -6.28 9.13
CA HIS A 127 -0.50 -7.07 9.40
C HIS A 127 0.64 -6.31 10.12
N THR A 128 0.31 -5.23 10.84
CA THR A 128 1.22 -4.36 11.59
C THR A 128 1.11 -4.54 13.11
N PRO A 129 2.21 -4.31 13.87
CA PRO A 129 2.21 -4.40 15.33
C PRO A 129 1.60 -3.15 15.98
N PHE A 130 1.23 -3.26 17.27
CA PHE A 130 0.59 -2.18 18.02
C PHE A 130 1.37 -0.86 18.04
N PRO A 131 2.71 -0.82 18.23
CA PRO A 131 3.44 0.45 18.29
C PRO A 131 3.44 1.25 16.98
N VAL A 132 3.23 0.57 15.84
CA VAL A 132 3.02 1.21 14.54
C VAL A 132 1.59 1.73 14.44
N LEU A 133 0.59 0.90 14.81
CA LEU A 133 -0.82 1.29 14.85
C LEU A 133 -1.09 2.48 15.79
N ALA A 134 -0.34 2.62 16.88
CA ALA A 134 -0.45 3.74 17.81
C ALA A 134 -0.14 5.10 17.14
N ARG A 135 0.63 5.13 16.05
CA ARG A 135 0.91 6.37 15.30
C ARG A 135 -0.37 6.93 14.65
N MET A 136 -1.28 6.04 14.22
CA MET A 136 -2.49 6.39 13.48
C MET A 136 -3.42 7.39 14.20
N PRO A 137 -3.79 7.21 15.48
CA PRO A 137 -4.62 8.18 16.20
C PRO A 137 -3.82 9.21 17.01
N PHE A 138 -2.67 8.82 17.60
CA PHE A 138 -1.93 9.68 18.55
C PHE A 138 -0.95 10.63 17.84
N GLY A 139 -0.60 10.32 16.60
CA GLY A 139 0.51 10.94 15.89
C GLY A 139 1.87 10.44 16.37
N TYR A 140 2.89 10.69 15.56
CA TYR A 140 4.23 10.11 15.74
C TYR A 140 4.82 10.29 17.13
N TYR A 141 4.90 11.50 17.68
CA TYR A 141 5.60 11.71 18.95
C TYR A 141 4.80 11.25 20.17
N PHE A 142 3.49 11.53 20.25
CA PHE A 142 2.69 11.08 21.38
C PHE A 142 2.44 9.57 21.38
N SER A 143 2.55 8.89 20.22
CA SER A 143 2.58 7.42 20.17
C SER A 143 3.71 6.82 21.01
N TYR A 144 4.88 7.48 21.13
CA TYR A 144 5.97 6.99 22.00
C TYR A 144 5.59 7.00 23.48
N PHE A 145 4.79 7.97 23.95
CA PHE A 145 4.28 7.98 25.31
C PHE A 145 3.30 6.81 25.55
N VAL A 146 2.38 6.60 24.61
CA VAL A 146 1.41 5.49 24.64
C VAL A 146 2.12 4.12 24.66
N VAL A 147 3.12 3.93 23.79
CA VAL A 147 3.95 2.73 23.72
C VAL A 147 4.80 2.55 24.97
N LEU A 148 5.42 3.62 25.51
CA LEU A 148 6.23 3.56 26.72
C LEU A 148 5.41 3.16 27.94
N SER A 149 4.25 3.80 28.14
CA SER A 149 3.32 3.52 29.24
C SER A 149 2.91 2.04 29.26
N ARG A 150 2.62 1.49 28.08
CA ARG A 150 2.28 0.09 27.87
C ARG A 150 3.48 -0.85 28.04
N CYS A 151 4.67 -0.45 27.56
CA CYS A 151 5.91 -1.22 27.64
C CYS A 151 6.36 -1.47 29.08
N VAL A 152 6.32 -0.43 29.92
CA VAL A 152 6.72 -0.51 31.34
C VAL A 152 5.88 -1.58 32.05
N LEU A 153 4.57 -1.62 31.82
CA LEU A 153 3.68 -2.59 32.44
C LEU A 153 3.95 -4.03 31.97
N ALA A 154 4.24 -4.23 30.67
CA ALA A 154 4.64 -5.54 30.15
C ALA A 154 5.96 -6.03 30.77
N ILE A 155 6.93 -5.14 31.00
CA ILE A 155 8.21 -5.44 31.66
C ILE A 155 8.02 -5.75 33.15
N VAL A 156 7.15 -5.02 33.86
CA VAL A 156 6.81 -5.32 35.27
C VAL A 156 6.16 -6.69 35.41
N TRP A 157 5.16 -7.00 34.58
CA TRP A 157 4.52 -8.32 34.57
C TRP A 157 5.49 -9.46 34.20
N LEU A 158 6.43 -9.21 33.28
CA LEU A 158 7.50 -10.15 32.94
C LEU A 158 8.36 -10.52 34.16
N GLY A 159 8.72 -9.52 34.98
CA GLY A 159 9.45 -9.73 36.24
C GLY A 159 8.63 -10.47 37.30
N VAL A 160 7.36 -10.10 37.45
CA VAL A 160 6.42 -10.70 38.41
C VAL A 160 6.22 -12.19 38.12
N GLN A 161 5.88 -12.54 36.87
CA GLN A 161 5.76 -13.94 36.45
C GLN A 161 7.12 -14.67 36.50
N THR A 162 8.26 -14.00 36.29
CA THR A 162 9.58 -14.61 36.55
C THR A 162 9.74 -14.99 38.03
N THR A 163 9.18 -14.19 38.94
CA THR A 163 9.18 -14.50 40.38
C THR A 163 8.28 -15.68 40.71
N THR A 164 7.07 -15.72 40.15
CA THR A 164 6.16 -16.88 40.24
C THR A 164 6.82 -18.16 39.74
N GLY A 165 7.56 -18.10 38.63
CA GLY A 165 8.34 -19.24 38.11
C GLY A 165 9.49 -19.65 39.04
N GLY A 166 10.13 -18.69 39.69
CA GLY A 166 11.12 -18.93 40.75
C GLY A 166 10.55 -19.62 41.99
N GLN A 167 9.30 -19.32 42.36
CA GLN A 167 8.57 -20.03 43.41
C GLN A 167 8.27 -21.48 43.00
N CYS A 168 7.76 -21.71 41.79
CA CYS A 168 7.57 -23.06 41.23
C CYS A 168 8.89 -23.85 41.20
N MET A 169 10.00 -23.20 40.82
CA MET A 169 11.34 -23.81 40.83
C MET A 169 11.78 -24.16 42.26
N THR A 170 11.52 -23.31 43.24
CA THR A 170 11.81 -23.57 44.66
C THR A 170 11.06 -24.80 45.20
N VAL A 171 9.78 -24.95 44.82
CA VAL A 171 8.98 -26.15 45.12
C VAL A 171 9.55 -27.39 44.44
N LEU A 172 9.91 -27.31 43.15
CA LEU A 172 10.53 -28.43 42.43
C LEU A 172 11.85 -28.88 43.04
N LEU A 173 12.75 -27.95 43.35
CA LEU A 173 14.05 -28.24 43.97
C LEU A 173 13.88 -28.89 45.35
N THR A 174 12.93 -28.41 46.14
CA THR A 174 12.57 -29.01 47.44
C THR A 174 11.96 -30.40 47.30
N ALA A 175 11.12 -30.62 46.28
CA ALA A 175 10.50 -31.91 45.99
C ALA A 175 11.54 -32.96 45.59
N ILE A 176 12.54 -32.60 44.75
CA ILE A 176 13.63 -33.49 44.34
C ILE A 176 14.64 -33.67 45.48
N TRP A 177 15.09 -32.58 46.10
CA TRP A 177 16.09 -32.54 47.17
C TRP A 177 15.51 -31.85 48.42
N PRO A 178 14.95 -32.60 49.39
CA PRO A 178 14.37 -32.02 50.61
C PRO A 178 15.36 -31.19 51.45
N SER A 179 16.67 -31.41 51.31
CA SER A 179 17.72 -30.59 51.91
C SER A 179 17.73 -29.14 51.43
N PHE A 180 17.15 -28.85 50.26
CA PHE A 180 17.05 -27.48 49.71
C PHE A 180 16.21 -26.55 50.59
N ALA A 181 15.21 -27.07 51.32
CA ALA A 181 14.42 -26.30 52.27
C ALA A 181 15.24 -25.79 53.47
N ASN A 182 16.38 -26.43 53.76
CA ASN A 182 17.22 -26.15 54.93
C ASN A 182 18.45 -25.27 54.61
N ILE A 183 18.50 -24.64 53.43
CA ILE A 183 19.58 -23.73 53.06
C ILE A 183 19.59 -22.51 54.00
N PRO A 184 20.70 -22.22 54.72
CA PRO A 184 20.77 -21.06 55.60
C PRO A 184 20.55 -19.76 54.82
N ASN A 185 19.69 -18.90 55.35
CA ASN A 185 19.38 -17.64 54.68
C ASN A 185 20.46 -16.56 54.93
N HIS A 186 21.16 -16.17 53.88
CA HIS A 186 22.18 -15.12 53.88
C HIS A 186 21.65 -13.77 53.33
N ILE A 187 20.40 -13.71 52.85
CA ILE A 187 19.77 -12.49 52.35
C ILE A 187 18.97 -11.83 53.48
N PRO A 188 19.19 -10.54 53.81
CA PRO A 188 18.42 -9.84 54.83
C PRO A 188 16.91 -9.86 54.54
N GLU A 189 16.09 -10.05 55.58
CA GLU A 189 14.63 -10.14 55.46
C GLU A 189 14.00 -8.89 54.80
N SER A 190 14.62 -7.72 54.99
CA SER A 190 14.28 -6.46 54.31
C SER A 190 14.39 -6.49 52.78
N GLN A 191 14.94 -7.57 52.20
CA GLN A 191 14.97 -7.79 50.75
C GLN A 191 13.73 -8.52 50.21
N GLY A 192 12.88 -9.08 51.06
CA GLY A 192 11.63 -9.74 50.66
C GLY A 192 11.79 -11.07 49.90
N ILE A 193 12.98 -11.69 49.96
CA ILE A 193 13.27 -13.00 49.34
C ILE A 193 14.33 -13.74 50.16
N THR A 194 14.17 -15.07 50.29
CA THR A 194 15.17 -15.93 50.95
C THR A 194 16.26 -16.38 49.98
N THR A 195 17.36 -16.89 50.50
CA THR A 195 18.47 -17.45 49.69
C THR A 195 17.99 -18.61 48.80
N ALA A 196 17.17 -19.52 49.35
CA ALA A 196 16.56 -20.60 48.57
C ALA A 196 15.64 -20.07 47.45
N GLY A 197 14.82 -19.05 47.75
CA GLY A 197 13.97 -18.38 46.76
C GLY A 197 14.75 -17.68 45.66
N MET A 198 15.87 -17.03 46.00
CA MET A 198 16.77 -16.38 45.02
C MET A 198 17.45 -17.42 44.12
N CYS A 199 17.86 -18.57 44.65
CA CYS A 199 18.36 -19.68 43.83
C CYS A 199 17.28 -20.19 42.86
N GLY A 200 16.04 -20.39 43.32
CA GLY A 200 14.91 -20.75 42.47
C GLY A 200 14.64 -19.70 41.38
N PHE A 201 14.69 -18.42 41.73
CA PHE A 201 14.54 -17.29 40.81
C PHE A 201 15.62 -17.27 39.71
N VAL A 202 16.90 -17.36 40.07
CA VAL A 202 18.03 -17.40 39.13
C VAL A 202 17.89 -18.58 38.16
N LEU A 203 17.58 -19.77 38.69
CA LEU A 203 17.44 -20.98 37.88
C LEU A 203 16.23 -20.88 36.92
N TYR A 204 15.12 -20.32 37.36
CA TYR A 204 13.97 -20.05 36.47
C TYR A 204 14.30 -18.98 35.41
N PHE A 205 14.96 -17.89 35.80
CA PHE A 205 15.39 -16.84 34.89
C PHE A 205 16.28 -17.41 33.77
N LEU A 206 17.26 -18.25 34.11
CA LEU A 206 18.10 -18.92 33.11
C LEU A 206 17.31 -19.93 32.27
N LEU A 207 16.36 -20.66 32.87
CA LEU A 207 15.50 -21.61 32.16
C LEU A 207 14.62 -20.94 31.10
N GLN A 208 14.09 -19.73 31.33
CA GLN A 208 13.19 -19.08 30.37
C GLN A 208 13.91 -18.50 29.14
N LEU A 209 15.17 -18.03 29.25
CA LEU A 209 15.88 -17.32 28.17
C LEU A 209 15.94 -18.08 26.82
N PRO A 210 16.17 -19.40 26.75
CA PRO A 210 16.14 -20.15 25.49
C PRO A 210 14.75 -20.17 24.84
N PHE A 211 13.67 -20.24 25.64
CA PHE A 211 12.31 -20.25 25.13
C PHE A 211 11.86 -18.87 24.65
N LEU A 212 12.31 -17.79 25.28
CA LEU A 212 12.16 -16.43 24.73
C LEU A 212 12.82 -16.29 23.34
N CYS A 213 13.83 -17.09 23.02
CA CYS A 213 14.47 -17.07 21.71
C CYS A 213 13.73 -17.87 20.62
N ILE A 214 12.58 -18.48 20.90
CA ILE A 214 11.78 -19.22 19.90
C ILE A 214 11.22 -18.23 18.86
N PRO A 215 11.39 -18.47 17.54
CA PRO A 215 10.82 -17.60 16.51
C PRO A 215 9.29 -17.53 16.57
N TYR A 216 8.73 -16.32 16.39
CA TYR A 216 7.28 -16.05 16.45
C TYR A 216 6.44 -16.90 15.48
N THR A 217 7.00 -17.32 14.35
CA THR A 217 6.33 -18.23 13.38
C THR A 217 6.10 -19.64 13.94
N LYS A 218 6.86 -20.06 14.96
CA LYS A 218 6.80 -21.39 15.58
C LYS A 218 6.20 -21.38 16.99
N ILE A 219 5.98 -20.23 17.61
CA ILE A 219 5.55 -20.17 19.01
C ILE A 219 4.15 -20.77 19.26
N GLN A 220 3.28 -20.77 18.24
CA GLN A 220 1.98 -21.42 18.26
C GLN A 220 2.04 -22.92 18.65
N TYR A 221 3.12 -23.64 18.32
CA TYR A 221 3.30 -25.04 18.72
C TYR A 221 3.61 -25.19 20.23
N PHE A 222 4.33 -24.24 20.81
CA PHE A 222 4.56 -24.19 22.26
C PHE A 222 3.27 -23.86 23.01
N PHE A 223 2.45 -22.93 22.48
CA PHE A 223 1.12 -22.65 23.01
C PHE A 223 0.18 -23.87 22.92
N ALA A 224 0.19 -24.61 21.81
CA ALA A 224 -0.55 -25.87 21.68
C ALA A 224 -0.10 -26.93 22.69
N PHE A 225 1.21 -27.10 22.91
CA PHE A 225 1.75 -27.99 23.94
C PHE A 225 1.27 -27.59 25.35
N LYS A 226 1.41 -26.31 25.72
CA LYS A 226 0.93 -25.80 27.02
C LYS A 226 -0.57 -25.96 27.20
N SER A 227 -1.35 -25.81 26.12
CA SER A 227 -2.81 -25.94 26.13
C SER A 227 -3.29 -27.33 26.57
N ILE A 228 -2.44 -28.35 26.46
CA ILE A 228 -2.71 -29.72 26.93
C ILE A 228 -2.25 -29.88 28.38
N ILE A 229 -1.04 -29.44 28.71
CA ILE A 229 -0.44 -29.63 30.05
C ILE A 229 -1.15 -28.79 31.12
N ALA A 230 -1.49 -27.53 30.83
CA ALA A 230 -2.01 -26.61 31.83
C ALA A 230 -3.36 -27.03 32.43
N PRO A 231 -4.37 -27.46 31.63
CA PRO A 231 -5.62 -28.00 32.18
C PRO A 231 -5.42 -29.24 33.04
N ILE A 232 -4.55 -30.17 32.65
CA ILE A 232 -4.27 -31.40 33.41
C ILE A 232 -3.78 -31.06 34.82
N ILE A 233 -2.83 -30.13 34.93
CA ILE A 233 -2.24 -29.73 36.21
C ILE A 233 -3.27 -29.02 37.09
N PHE A 234 -4.03 -28.08 36.52
CA PHE A 234 -5.03 -27.31 37.26
C PHE A 234 -6.20 -28.19 37.74
N LEU A 235 -6.66 -29.13 36.91
CA LEU A 235 -7.66 -30.13 37.28
C LEU A 235 -7.13 -31.13 38.32
N ALA A 236 -5.85 -31.49 38.28
CA ALA A 236 -5.22 -32.32 39.31
C ALA A 236 -5.15 -31.59 40.67
N VAL A 237 -4.77 -30.30 40.67
CA VAL A 237 -4.75 -29.45 41.88
C VAL A 237 -6.14 -29.32 42.49
N PHE A 238 -7.17 -29.04 41.67
CA PHE A 238 -8.56 -29.01 42.12
C PHE A 238 -9.02 -30.37 42.63
N GLY A 239 -8.78 -31.45 41.87
CA GLY A 239 -9.24 -32.80 42.16
C GLY A 239 -8.66 -33.38 43.46
N ASP A 240 -7.35 -33.25 43.69
CA ASP A 240 -6.71 -33.64 44.95
C ASP A 240 -7.26 -32.85 46.15
N THR A 241 -7.39 -31.53 46.00
CA THR A 241 -7.90 -30.66 47.07
C THR A 241 -9.37 -30.97 47.38
N LEU A 242 -10.20 -31.20 46.37
CA LEU A 242 -11.60 -31.60 46.53
C LEU A 242 -11.72 -33.00 47.15
N HIS A 243 -10.86 -33.94 46.78
CA HIS A 243 -10.83 -35.27 47.37
C HIS A 243 -10.50 -35.21 48.87
N LYS A 244 -9.48 -34.43 49.25
CA LYS A 244 -9.13 -34.17 50.67
C LYS A 244 -10.22 -33.42 51.44
N ALA A 245 -11.01 -32.59 50.75
CA ALA A 245 -12.21 -31.95 51.31
C ALA A 245 -13.42 -32.91 51.48
N GLY A 246 -13.26 -34.21 51.20
CA GLY A 246 -14.34 -35.20 51.28
C GLY A 246 -15.26 -35.26 50.06
N GLY A 247 -14.81 -34.72 48.92
CA GLY A 247 -15.57 -34.75 47.65
C GLY A 247 -16.62 -33.64 47.51
N THR A 248 -16.72 -32.70 48.46
CA THR A 248 -17.69 -31.60 48.42
C THR A 248 -17.09 -30.27 48.88
N ILE A 249 -17.65 -29.16 48.39
CA ILE A 249 -17.37 -27.79 48.83
C ILE A 249 -18.52 -27.19 49.66
N SER A 250 -19.60 -27.94 49.91
CA SER A 250 -20.82 -27.49 50.59
C SER A 250 -20.62 -26.96 52.01
N HIS A 251 -19.53 -27.36 52.68
CA HIS A 251 -19.23 -26.97 54.06
C HIS A 251 -18.27 -25.79 54.17
N SER A 252 -17.69 -25.32 53.06
CA SER A 252 -16.78 -24.18 53.07
C SER A 252 -17.54 -22.87 53.33
N THR A 253 -16.94 -21.98 54.14
CA THR A 253 -17.49 -20.63 54.35
C THR A 253 -17.46 -19.79 53.07
N VAL A 254 -16.58 -20.13 52.11
CA VAL A 254 -16.53 -19.52 50.76
C VAL A 254 -17.87 -19.72 50.02
N ILE A 255 -18.53 -20.86 50.24
CA ILE A 255 -19.80 -21.21 49.59
C ILE A 255 -21.00 -20.79 50.43
N THR A 256 -20.93 -20.94 51.76
CA THR A 256 -22.09 -20.79 52.66
C THR A 256 -22.28 -19.38 53.23
N LYS A 257 -21.23 -18.56 53.37
CA LYS A 257 -21.31 -17.23 54.04
C LYS A 257 -22.16 -16.20 53.28
N GLY A 258 -22.43 -16.43 51.99
CA GLY A 258 -23.22 -15.53 51.16
C GLY A 258 -22.54 -14.18 50.93
N THR A 259 -23.35 -13.15 50.66
CA THR A 259 -22.86 -11.78 50.45
C THR A 259 -22.89 -11.04 51.80
N THR A 260 -21.76 -10.47 52.24
CA THR A 260 -21.64 -9.85 53.58
C THR A 260 -21.83 -8.33 53.59
N ILE A 261 -21.96 -7.72 52.41
CA ILE A 261 -22.18 -6.28 52.21
C ILE A 261 -23.46 -6.06 51.39
N HIS A 262 -24.15 -4.94 51.62
CA HIS A 262 -25.48 -4.68 51.06
C HIS A 262 -25.62 -3.24 50.54
N GLY A 263 -26.73 -2.95 49.84
CA GLY A 263 -27.06 -1.62 49.33
C GLY A 263 -26.04 -1.08 48.32
N ALA A 264 -25.79 0.23 48.35
CA ALA A 264 -24.85 0.90 47.45
C ALA A 264 -23.42 0.36 47.58
N THR A 265 -22.99 -0.01 48.79
CA THR A 265 -21.66 -0.58 49.06
C THR A 265 -21.44 -1.88 48.30
N LEU A 266 -22.47 -2.75 48.20
CA LEU A 266 -22.40 -3.97 47.40
C LEU A 266 -22.24 -3.68 45.90
N ALA A 267 -23.00 -2.71 45.37
CA ALA A 267 -22.91 -2.34 43.95
C ALA A 267 -21.51 -1.80 43.59
N TRP A 268 -20.96 -0.91 44.41
CA TRP A 268 -19.63 -0.34 44.18
C TRP A 268 -18.50 -1.36 44.38
N ALA A 269 -18.63 -2.27 45.36
CA ALA A 269 -17.70 -3.40 45.49
C ALA A 269 -17.74 -4.34 44.28
N PHE A 270 -18.92 -4.60 43.70
CA PHE A 270 -19.04 -5.36 42.45
C PHE A 270 -18.33 -4.66 41.28
N PHE A 271 -18.56 -3.35 41.09
CA PHE A 271 -17.88 -2.59 40.04
C PHE A 271 -16.35 -2.56 40.24
N ASN A 272 -15.85 -2.36 41.46
CA ASN A 272 -14.42 -2.37 41.74
C ASN A 272 -13.76 -3.72 41.36
N ASN A 273 -14.41 -4.83 41.71
CA ASN A 273 -13.93 -6.17 41.31
C ASN A 273 -14.01 -6.40 39.80
N LEU A 274 -15.09 -5.94 39.13
CA LEU A 274 -15.21 -5.96 37.67
C LEU A 274 -14.10 -5.15 36.99
N ASN A 275 -13.74 -3.98 37.54
CA ASN A 275 -12.65 -3.15 37.06
C ASN A 275 -11.29 -3.85 37.21
N GLY A 276 -11.08 -4.63 38.28
CA GLY A 276 -9.92 -5.52 38.43
C GLY A 276 -9.82 -6.58 37.33
N VAL A 277 -10.93 -7.24 36.98
CA VAL A 277 -10.97 -8.22 35.86
C VAL A 277 -10.61 -7.57 34.53
N LEU A 278 -11.20 -6.41 34.24
CA LEU A 278 -10.89 -5.62 33.05
C LEU A 278 -9.42 -5.16 33.04
N GLY A 279 -8.86 -4.83 34.22
CA GLY A 279 -7.46 -4.45 34.36
C GLY A 279 -6.47 -5.53 33.98
N ASN A 280 -6.70 -6.77 34.40
CA ASN A 280 -5.79 -7.90 34.18
C ASN A 280 -5.44 -8.12 32.69
N TYR A 281 -6.34 -7.75 31.78
CA TYR A 281 -6.20 -7.95 30.33
C TYR A 281 -6.24 -6.64 29.52
N SER A 282 -6.34 -5.49 30.17
CA SER A 282 -6.36 -4.17 29.50
C SER A 282 -5.12 -3.91 28.62
N THR A 283 -3.98 -4.53 28.96
CA THR A 283 -2.75 -4.56 28.16
C THR A 283 -2.97 -5.26 26.82
N LEU A 284 -3.43 -6.52 26.84
CA LEU A 284 -3.76 -7.30 25.65
C LEU A 284 -4.92 -6.69 24.86
N GLY A 285 -5.88 -6.06 25.54
CA GLY A 285 -6.91 -5.22 24.93
C GLY A 285 -6.33 -4.17 23.98
N LEU A 286 -5.24 -3.51 24.37
CA LEU A 286 -4.54 -2.50 23.56
C LEU A 286 -3.61 -3.11 22.49
N ASN A 287 -2.84 -4.15 22.82
CA ASN A 287 -1.71 -4.58 21.98
C ASN A 287 -1.90 -5.88 21.18
N ILE A 288 -3.07 -6.53 21.23
CA ILE A 288 -3.36 -7.81 20.54
C ILE A 288 -2.94 -7.86 19.06
N ALA A 289 -2.84 -6.71 18.38
CA ALA A 289 -2.26 -6.56 17.04
C ALA A 289 -0.86 -7.21 16.88
N ASP A 290 -0.04 -7.21 17.93
CA ASP A 290 1.29 -7.83 17.97
C ASP A 290 1.26 -9.33 17.62
N PHE A 291 0.14 -10.00 17.90
CA PHE A 291 -0.13 -11.40 17.60
C PHE A 291 -1.09 -11.57 16.42
N SER A 292 -2.15 -10.75 16.34
CA SER A 292 -3.16 -10.90 15.30
C SER A 292 -2.62 -10.59 13.89
N ARG A 293 -1.52 -9.83 13.78
CA ARG A 293 -0.78 -9.61 12.52
C ARG A 293 -0.29 -10.87 11.82
N TYR A 294 -0.14 -11.99 12.54
CA TYR A 294 0.26 -13.27 11.94
C TYR A 294 -0.92 -14.07 11.35
N ALA A 295 -2.15 -13.56 11.42
CA ALA A 295 -3.35 -14.22 10.91
C ALA A 295 -3.23 -14.58 9.42
N ASN A 296 -3.58 -15.82 9.07
CA ASN A 296 -3.66 -16.25 7.67
C ASN A 296 -4.88 -15.67 6.93
N LYS A 297 -5.92 -15.25 7.67
CA LYS A 297 -7.08 -14.51 7.18
C LYS A 297 -7.70 -13.65 8.30
N PRO A 298 -8.28 -12.47 7.99
CA PRO A 298 -8.86 -11.58 9.01
C PRO A 298 -9.93 -12.22 9.91
N SER A 299 -10.63 -13.25 9.45
CA SER A 299 -11.65 -13.95 10.22
C SER A 299 -11.11 -14.99 11.21
N ALA A 300 -9.84 -15.42 11.10
CA ALA A 300 -9.26 -16.43 11.99
C ALA A 300 -9.25 -16.00 13.47
N GLN A 301 -8.98 -14.71 13.71
CA GLN A 301 -8.93 -14.12 15.05
C GLN A 301 -10.31 -13.86 15.67
N ASN A 302 -11.41 -14.01 14.93
CA ASN A 302 -12.75 -13.74 15.47
C ASN A 302 -13.17 -14.75 16.55
N VAL A 303 -12.57 -15.95 16.58
CA VAL A 303 -12.86 -17.02 17.54
C VAL A 303 -12.59 -16.59 19.00
N GLN A 304 -11.72 -15.59 19.19
CA GLN A 304 -11.33 -15.03 20.49
C GLN A 304 -12.54 -14.53 21.31
N ALA A 305 -13.57 -13.97 20.67
CA ALA A 305 -14.76 -13.44 21.35
C ALA A 305 -15.57 -14.51 22.09
N ILE A 306 -15.42 -15.79 21.72
CA ILE A 306 -16.08 -16.93 22.37
C ILE A 306 -15.10 -17.61 23.33
N VAL A 307 -13.86 -17.82 22.88
CA VAL A 307 -12.80 -18.55 23.56
C VAL A 307 -12.39 -17.86 24.88
N ILE A 308 -12.25 -16.53 24.88
CA ILE A 308 -11.88 -15.74 26.07
C ILE A 308 -12.93 -15.87 27.18
N PRO A 309 -14.21 -15.44 27.02
CA PRO A 309 -15.18 -15.53 28.11
C PRO A 309 -15.39 -16.97 28.60
N PHE A 310 -15.32 -17.97 27.73
CA PHE A 310 -15.52 -19.36 28.11
C PHE A 310 -14.37 -19.91 28.98
N ILE A 311 -13.13 -19.88 28.50
CA ILE A 311 -12.01 -20.56 29.18
C ILE A 311 -11.59 -19.81 30.44
N PHE A 312 -11.55 -18.47 30.43
CA PHE A 312 -11.18 -17.71 31.62
C PHE A 312 -12.22 -17.86 32.73
N THR A 313 -13.50 -18.06 32.39
CA THR A 313 -14.54 -18.42 33.38
C THR A 313 -14.27 -19.80 33.99
N ILE A 314 -13.87 -20.80 33.19
CA ILE A 314 -13.50 -22.13 33.70
C ILE A 314 -12.32 -22.04 34.68
N VAL A 315 -11.25 -21.31 34.33
CA VAL A 315 -10.08 -21.15 35.20
C VAL A 315 -10.46 -20.40 36.50
N GLY A 316 -11.28 -19.35 36.42
CA GLY A 316 -11.76 -18.62 37.60
C GLY A 316 -12.67 -19.46 38.50
N LEU A 317 -13.54 -20.30 37.93
CA LEU A 317 -14.35 -21.27 38.66
C LEU A 317 -13.49 -22.28 39.43
N LEU A 318 -12.46 -22.83 38.77
CA LEU A 318 -11.53 -23.75 39.41
C LEU A 318 -10.74 -23.07 40.54
N GLY A 319 -10.35 -21.81 40.38
CA GLY A 319 -9.73 -21.01 41.46
C GLY A 319 -10.65 -20.87 42.67
N ILE A 320 -11.88 -20.39 42.47
CA ILE A 320 -12.89 -20.22 43.53
C ILE A 320 -13.22 -21.55 44.23
N PHE A 321 -13.45 -22.63 43.48
CA PHE A 321 -13.83 -23.92 44.05
C PHE A 321 -12.66 -24.66 44.69
N THR A 322 -11.43 -24.49 44.19
CA THR A 322 -10.24 -25.03 44.88
C THR A 322 -10.00 -24.27 46.19
N ALA A 323 -10.16 -22.95 46.21
CA ALA A 323 -10.06 -22.20 47.45
C ALA A 323 -11.12 -22.62 48.48
N ALA A 324 -12.38 -22.83 48.04
CA ALA A 324 -13.42 -23.41 48.89
C ALA A 324 -13.04 -24.79 49.44
N ALA A 325 -12.57 -25.70 48.57
CA ALA A 325 -12.12 -27.03 48.96
C ALA A 325 -10.91 -26.99 49.91
N SER A 326 -9.95 -26.08 49.68
CA SER A 326 -8.72 -25.96 50.48
C SER A 326 -9.01 -25.64 51.95
N GLN A 327 -10.07 -24.88 52.22
CA GLN A 327 -10.51 -24.61 53.59
C GLN A 327 -10.91 -25.90 54.33
N SER A 328 -11.63 -26.79 53.66
CA SER A 328 -12.05 -28.07 54.23
C SER A 328 -10.92 -29.12 54.22
N ALA A 329 -9.98 -29.04 53.28
CA ALA A 329 -8.85 -29.97 53.15
C ALA A 329 -7.64 -29.64 54.05
N TYR A 330 -7.38 -28.36 54.29
CA TYR A 330 -6.16 -27.86 54.95
C TYR A 330 -6.44 -26.90 56.13
N GLY A 331 -7.69 -26.50 56.36
CA GLY A 331 -8.09 -25.59 57.44
C GLY A 331 -7.98 -24.10 57.11
N GLU A 332 -7.35 -23.76 55.99
CA GLU A 332 -7.08 -22.39 55.53
C GLU A 332 -7.54 -22.20 54.08
N VAL A 333 -7.99 -20.99 53.73
CA VAL A 333 -8.45 -20.68 52.36
C VAL A 333 -7.24 -20.31 51.50
N LEU A 334 -6.78 -21.26 50.68
CA LEU A 334 -5.62 -21.13 49.81
C LEU A 334 -6.03 -20.72 48.41
N TRP A 335 -5.49 -19.58 47.98
CA TRP A 335 -5.77 -18.97 46.68
C TRP A 335 -4.73 -19.35 45.62
N ASN A 336 -3.48 -19.59 46.04
CA ASN A 336 -2.33 -19.86 45.18
C ASN A 336 -2.12 -21.38 44.97
N PRO A 337 -2.14 -21.90 43.73
CA PRO A 337 -1.91 -23.32 43.43
C PRO A 337 -0.47 -23.79 43.71
N ILE A 338 0.52 -22.89 43.75
CA ILE A 338 1.91 -23.21 44.11
C ILE A 338 1.98 -23.64 45.58
N ASP A 339 1.29 -22.89 46.46
CA ASP A 339 1.25 -23.20 47.89
C ASP A 339 0.54 -24.53 48.14
N ILE A 340 -0.58 -24.79 47.45
CA ILE A 340 -1.30 -26.08 47.52
C ILE A 340 -0.40 -27.25 47.12
N ILE A 341 0.34 -27.14 46.01
CA ILE A 341 1.29 -28.18 45.57
C ILE A 341 2.43 -28.35 46.57
N SER A 342 2.87 -27.29 47.25
CA SER A 342 3.87 -27.40 48.32
C SER A 342 3.40 -28.27 49.49
N LEU A 343 2.08 -28.24 49.81
CA LEU A 343 1.48 -29.05 50.88
C LEU A 343 1.49 -30.55 50.57
N TRP A 344 1.55 -30.97 49.31
CA TRP A 344 1.62 -32.39 48.94
C TRP A 344 2.88 -33.08 49.52
N MET A 345 3.96 -32.32 49.70
CA MET A 345 5.20 -32.78 50.34
C MET A 345 5.07 -32.96 51.86
N LYS A 346 4.13 -32.29 52.55
CA LYS A 346 3.95 -32.41 54.01
C LYS A 346 3.64 -33.84 54.48
N SER A 347 3.15 -34.70 53.57
CA SER A 347 2.96 -36.13 53.85
C SER A 347 4.26 -36.91 54.10
N GLY A 348 5.43 -36.36 53.77
CA GLY A 348 6.73 -37.03 53.84
C GLY A 348 6.92 -38.19 52.83
N SER A 349 5.84 -38.62 52.17
CA SER A 349 5.83 -39.80 51.30
C SER A 349 6.57 -39.57 49.98
N HIS A 350 7.18 -40.63 49.44
CA HIS A 350 7.78 -40.60 48.10
C HIS A 350 6.76 -40.23 47.01
N GLY A 351 5.51 -40.70 47.14
CA GLY A 351 4.41 -40.37 46.22
C GLY A 351 4.01 -38.90 46.27
N GLY A 352 3.82 -38.33 47.47
CA GLY A 352 3.49 -36.91 47.64
C GLY A 352 4.59 -35.97 47.15
N ARG A 353 5.86 -36.34 47.34
CA ARG A 353 7.01 -35.63 46.74
C ARG A 353 7.04 -35.73 45.21
N ALA A 354 6.80 -36.90 44.64
CA ALA A 354 6.73 -37.07 43.18
C ALA A 354 5.59 -36.24 42.58
N ALA A 355 4.40 -36.28 43.19
CA ALA A 355 3.26 -35.45 42.81
C ALA A 355 3.61 -33.95 42.85
N ALA A 356 4.29 -33.49 43.92
CA ALA A 356 4.73 -32.11 44.05
C ALA A 356 5.74 -31.71 42.95
N ALA A 357 6.69 -32.58 42.61
CA ALA A 357 7.63 -32.35 41.52
C ALA A 357 6.94 -32.24 40.15
N PHE A 358 6.02 -33.16 39.82
CA PHE A 358 5.27 -33.09 38.56
C PHE A 358 4.31 -31.88 38.51
N GLY A 359 3.66 -31.54 39.62
CA GLY A 359 2.85 -30.33 39.76
C GLY A 359 3.67 -29.07 39.52
N ALA A 360 4.85 -28.98 40.14
CA ALA A 360 5.77 -27.85 39.99
C ALA A 360 6.35 -27.74 38.56
N ILE A 361 6.71 -28.86 37.90
CA ILE A 361 7.09 -28.86 36.47
C ILE A 361 5.93 -28.36 35.60
N GLY A 362 4.71 -28.81 35.88
CA GLY A 362 3.50 -28.33 35.25
C GLY A 362 3.32 -26.82 35.39
N LEU A 363 3.42 -26.29 36.62
CA LEU A 363 3.33 -24.87 36.88
C LEU A 363 4.49 -24.06 36.28
N LEU A 364 5.71 -24.60 36.21
CA LEU A 364 6.83 -23.98 35.49
C LEU A 364 6.53 -23.78 34.00
N ILE A 365 5.96 -24.80 33.34
CA ILE A 365 5.51 -24.71 31.94
C ILE A 365 4.35 -23.71 31.81
N VAL A 366 3.45 -23.66 32.80
CA VAL A 366 2.37 -22.68 32.86
C VAL A 366 2.90 -21.26 32.91
N THR A 367 3.77 -20.95 33.87
CA THR A 367 4.34 -19.61 34.05
C THR A 367 5.21 -19.19 32.86
N LEU A 368 5.93 -20.13 32.25
CA LEU A 368 6.76 -19.86 31.07
C LEU A 368 5.92 -19.41 29.87
N GLY A 369 4.77 -20.05 29.63
CA GLY A 369 3.92 -19.68 28.50
C GLY A 369 3.21 -18.35 28.65
N ILE A 370 2.66 -18.04 29.84
CA ILE A 370 2.04 -16.72 30.08
C ILE A 370 3.08 -15.60 29.95
N ASN A 371 4.33 -15.85 30.34
CA ASN A 371 5.40 -14.87 30.14
C ASN A 371 5.71 -14.59 28.67
N ILE A 372 5.52 -15.57 27.79
CA ILE A 372 5.71 -15.41 26.35
C ILE A 372 4.48 -14.79 25.68
N SER A 373 3.27 -15.25 26.00
CA SER A 373 2.02 -14.77 25.39
C SER A 373 1.64 -13.37 25.84
N ALA A 374 1.66 -13.08 27.14
CA ALA A 374 1.22 -11.77 27.63
C ALA A 374 2.34 -10.72 27.61
N ASN A 375 3.57 -11.08 28.00
CA ASN A 375 4.54 -10.10 28.50
C ASN A 375 5.76 -9.85 27.60
N SER A 376 6.51 -10.89 27.20
CA SER A 376 7.81 -10.70 26.57
C SER A 376 7.71 -10.25 25.10
N ILE A 377 6.92 -10.94 24.27
CA ILE A 377 6.74 -10.61 22.84
C ILE A 377 6.16 -9.20 22.73
N SER A 378 5.11 -8.96 23.50
CA SER A 378 4.54 -7.66 23.87
C SER A 378 5.60 -6.57 24.09
N ALA A 379 6.39 -6.65 25.17
CA ALA A 379 7.42 -5.66 25.49
C ALA A 379 8.49 -5.52 24.40
N ALA A 380 8.78 -6.59 23.64
CA ALA A 380 9.76 -6.57 22.57
C ALA A 380 9.30 -5.77 21.33
N ASN A 381 8.00 -5.81 20.98
CA ASN A 381 7.43 -4.93 19.97
C ASN A 381 7.52 -3.47 20.41
N ASP A 382 7.22 -3.17 21.67
CA ASP A 382 7.27 -1.81 22.20
C ASP A 382 8.70 -1.26 22.23
N LEU A 383 9.65 -2.02 22.78
CA LEU A 383 11.08 -1.66 22.82
C LEU A 383 11.65 -1.40 21.42
N MET A 384 11.18 -2.16 20.43
CA MET A 384 11.57 -2.00 19.03
C MET A 384 11.14 -0.66 18.43
N ALA A 385 10.06 -0.06 18.89
CA ALA A 385 9.63 1.26 18.39
C ALA A 385 10.66 2.37 18.71
N PHE A 386 11.37 2.27 19.83
CA PHE A 386 12.36 3.28 20.27
C PHE A 386 13.72 3.14 19.57
N ALA A 387 14.12 1.93 19.17
CA ALA A 387 15.41 1.67 18.53
C ALA A 387 15.33 0.55 17.46
N PRO A 388 14.52 0.73 16.40
CA PRO A 388 14.23 -0.35 15.45
C PRO A 388 15.46 -0.82 14.66
N ARG A 389 16.48 0.02 14.46
CA ARG A 389 17.76 -0.37 13.85
C ARG A 389 18.52 -1.45 14.63
N TYR A 390 18.31 -1.55 15.95
CA TYR A 390 19.13 -2.40 16.84
C TYR A 390 18.32 -3.49 17.56
N ILE A 391 17.02 -3.28 17.77
CA ILE A 391 16.14 -4.18 18.52
C ILE A 391 15.22 -4.91 17.55
N ASN A 392 15.26 -6.25 17.58
CA ASN A 392 14.26 -7.14 16.97
C ASN A 392 13.53 -7.92 18.07
N ILE A 393 12.54 -8.77 17.76
CA ILE A 393 11.73 -9.46 18.79
C ILE A 393 12.62 -10.26 19.75
N ARG A 394 13.64 -10.96 19.23
CA ARG A 394 14.56 -11.74 20.06
C ARG A 394 15.37 -10.89 21.03
N ARG A 395 15.96 -9.79 20.55
CA ARG A 395 16.76 -8.87 21.40
C ARG A 395 15.87 -8.13 22.40
N GLY A 396 14.70 -7.67 21.97
CA GLY A 396 13.72 -6.98 22.83
C GLY A 396 13.23 -7.86 23.97
N GLN A 397 12.93 -9.14 23.72
CA GLN A 397 12.50 -10.06 24.78
C GLN A 397 13.57 -10.31 25.84
N ILE A 398 14.84 -10.46 25.43
CA ILE A 398 15.96 -10.63 26.36
C ILE A 398 16.17 -9.36 27.19
N LEU A 399 16.14 -8.18 26.55
CA LEU A 399 16.27 -6.90 27.24
C LEU A 399 15.13 -6.67 28.23
N ALA A 400 13.88 -6.91 27.81
CA ALA A 400 12.70 -6.84 28.67
C ALA A 400 12.82 -7.80 29.86
N ALA A 401 13.27 -9.04 29.64
CA ALA A 401 13.46 -10.02 30.70
C ALA A 401 14.53 -9.58 31.70
N ILE A 402 15.66 -9.03 31.24
CA ILE A 402 16.71 -8.51 32.13
C ILE A 402 16.18 -7.33 32.97
N ILE A 403 15.55 -6.34 32.35
CA ILE A 403 15.02 -5.17 33.05
C ILE A 403 13.92 -5.58 34.05
N GLY A 404 12.95 -6.38 33.61
CA GLY A 404 11.81 -6.83 34.43
C GLY A 404 12.24 -7.71 35.60
N SER A 405 13.15 -8.65 35.36
CA SER A 405 13.60 -9.61 36.38
C SER A 405 14.56 -8.99 37.39
N TRP A 406 15.43 -8.06 36.97
CA TRP A 406 16.53 -7.57 37.81
C TRP A 406 16.41 -6.11 38.23
N ALA A 407 16.07 -5.19 37.30
CA ALA A 407 16.02 -3.76 37.62
C ALA A 407 14.77 -3.39 38.44
N PHE A 408 13.63 -4.06 38.21
CA PHE A 408 12.39 -3.81 38.96
C PHE A 408 12.30 -4.52 40.31
N VAL A 409 13.20 -5.46 40.63
CA VAL A 409 13.23 -6.21 41.90
C VAL A 409 11.84 -6.83 42.23
N PRO A 410 11.23 -7.62 41.31
CA PRO A 410 9.81 -7.97 41.32
C PRO A 410 9.34 -8.75 42.56
N TRP A 411 10.22 -9.47 43.25
CA TRP A 411 9.91 -10.14 44.52
C TRP A 411 9.56 -9.16 45.65
N LYS A 412 10.16 -7.96 45.68
CA LYS A 412 9.76 -6.91 46.64
C LYS A 412 8.39 -6.35 46.35
N ILE A 413 8.00 -6.32 45.08
CA ILE A 413 6.68 -5.87 44.66
C ILE A 413 5.63 -6.89 45.14
N LEU A 414 5.89 -8.19 44.97
CA LEU A 414 5.03 -9.26 45.48
C LEU A 414 4.99 -9.36 47.01
N ALA A 415 6.06 -8.98 47.71
CA ALA A 415 6.09 -8.92 49.18
C ALA A 415 5.06 -7.93 49.78
N SER A 416 4.49 -7.02 48.98
CA SER A 416 3.33 -6.21 49.36
C SER A 416 2.23 -6.30 48.29
N ALA A 417 1.62 -7.48 48.21
CA ALA A 417 0.56 -7.79 47.25
C ALA A 417 -0.54 -6.71 47.15
N GLN A 418 -0.95 -6.09 48.27
CA GLN A 418 -1.94 -5.00 48.27
C GLN A 418 -1.44 -3.74 47.53
N LYS A 419 -0.19 -3.29 47.76
CA LYS A 419 0.40 -2.15 47.04
C LYS A 419 0.55 -2.46 45.55
N PHE A 420 0.95 -3.69 45.23
CA PHE A 420 1.11 -4.13 43.85
C PHE A 420 -0.23 -4.18 43.10
N ILE A 421 -1.25 -4.82 43.69
CA ILE A 421 -2.60 -4.90 43.09
C ILE A 421 -3.21 -3.50 42.95
N ALA A 422 -3.05 -2.62 43.95
CA ALA A 422 -3.52 -1.24 43.88
C ALA A 422 -2.87 -0.45 42.72
N PHE A 423 -1.55 -0.59 42.56
CA PHE A 423 -0.78 0.00 41.45
C PHE A 423 -1.22 -0.56 40.08
N LEU A 424 -1.33 -1.88 39.94
CA LEU A 424 -1.75 -2.54 38.70
C LEU A 424 -3.16 -2.14 38.27
N ASN A 425 -4.13 -2.18 39.19
CA ASN A 425 -5.51 -1.76 38.94
C ASN A 425 -5.58 -0.28 38.52
N GLY A 426 -4.61 0.52 38.94
CA GLY A 426 -4.39 1.89 38.48
C GLY A 426 -4.26 2.05 36.97
N TYR A 427 -3.51 1.18 36.30
CA TYR A 427 -3.19 1.35 34.88
C TYR A 427 -4.38 1.22 33.94
N THR A 428 -5.49 0.67 34.42
CA THR A 428 -6.78 0.62 33.72
C THR A 428 -7.22 1.98 33.16
N ILE A 429 -6.98 3.05 33.92
CA ILE A 429 -7.41 4.41 33.58
C ILE A 429 -6.57 5.04 32.47
N PHE A 430 -5.35 4.52 32.23
CA PHE A 430 -4.48 4.92 31.13
C PHE A 430 -4.67 4.02 29.90
N LEU A 431 -4.86 2.71 30.07
CA LEU A 431 -5.01 1.78 28.95
C LEU A 431 -6.41 1.78 28.32
N GLY A 432 -7.46 2.01 29.12
CA GLY A 432 -8.84 2.20 28.63
C GLY A 432 -8.95 3.26 27.52
N PRO A 433 -8.52 4.52 27.73
CA PRO A 433 -8.62 5.57 26.73
C PRO A 433 -7.65 5.34 25.56
N MET A 434 -6.48 4.76 25.81
CA MET A 434 -5.56 4.40 24.71
C MET A 434 -6.21 3.42 23.72
N THR A 435 -6.89 2.40 24.24
CA THR A 435 -7.57 1.36 23.44
C THR A 435 -8.78 1.93 22.73
N SER A 436 -9.62 2.70 23.42
CA SER A 436 -10.82 3.27 22.80
C SER A 436 -10.50 4.32 21.75
N ILE A 437 -9.49 5.17 21.96
CA ILE A 437 -9.04 6.15 20.95
C ILE A 437 -8.57 5.42 19.69
N LEU A 438 -7.76 4.36 19.82
CA LEU A 438 -7.31 3.54 18.69
C LEU A 438 -8.47 2.89 17.93
N MET A 439 -9.43 2.30 18.65
CA MET A 439 -10.62 1.67 18.07
C MET A 439 -11.55 2.70 17.42
N THR A 440 -11.80 3.84 18.07
CA THR A 440 -12.65 4.93 17.56
C THR A 440 -12.07 5.52 16.27
N ASP A 441 -10.75 5.72 16.23
CA ASP A 441 -10.07 6.23 15.04
C ASP A 441 -10.21 5.25 13.86
N TYR A 442 -9.89 3.97 14.06
CA TYR A 442 -9.98 2.97 13.00
C TYR A 442 -11.42 2.71 12.55
N TYR A 443 -12.34 2.45 13.48
CA TYR A 443 -13.68 1.95 13.14
C TYR A 443 -14.70 3.04 12.82
N ILE A 444 -14.71 4.17 13.55
CA ILE A 444 -15.78 5.17 13.41
C ILE A 444 -15.31 6.39 12.59
N LEU A 445 -14.11 6.90 12.85
CA LEU A 445 -13.57 8.05 12.09
C LEU A 445 -13.08 7.64 10.69
N ARG A 446 -12.17 6.67 10.61
CA ARG A 446 -11.54 6.23 9.36
C ARG A 446 -12.27 5.08 8.67
N ARG A 447 -13.11 4.34 9.39
CA ARG A 447 -13.93 3.21 8.87
C ARG A 447 -13.09 2.14 8.14
N GLY A 448 -11.90 1.86 8.66
CA GLY A 448 -10.92 0.94 8.06
C GLY A 448 -10.07 1.53 6.92
N LYS A 449 -10.33 2.75 6.44
CA LYS A 449 -9.53 3.42 5.41
C LYS A 449 -8.28 4.04 6.03
N VAL A 450 -7.16 3.32 6.00
CA VAL A 450 -5.89 3.73 6.64
C VAL A 450 -4.70 3.48 5.72
N SER A 451 -3.68 4.34 5.77
CA SER A 451 -2.45 4.20 4.97
C SER A 451 -1.38 3.50 5.81
N VAL A 452 -1.16 2.19 5.59
CA VAL A 452 -0.07 1.48 6.28
C VAL A 452 1.31 2.12 6.00
N PRO A 453 1.67 2.54 4.76
CA PRO A 453 2.95 3.19 4.49
C PRO A 453 3.18 4.47 5.31
N ASP A 454 2.16 5.31 5.48
CA ASP A 454 2.30 6.55 6.27
C ASP A 454 2.56 6.30 7.76
N MET A 455 2.20 5.12 8.29
CA MET A 455 2.59 4.75 9.66
C MET A 455 4.10 4.56 9.80
N TYR A 456 4.85 4.39 8.69
CA TYR A 456 6.31 4.30 8.65
C TYR A 456 7.00 5.58 8.12
N ASN A 457 6.23 6.60 7.73
CA ASN A 457 6.73 7.89 7.25
C ASN A 457 6.54 9.00 8.31
N PHE A 458 7.63 9.53 8.87
CA PHE A 458 7.60 10.66 9.83
C PHE A 458 6.96 11.94 9.26
N HIS A 459 6.89 12.07 7.94
CA HIS A 459 6.29 13.22 7.24
C HIS A 459 4.92 12.90 6.60
N GLY A 460 4.38 11.69 6.81
CA GLY A 460 3.10 11.23 6.26
C GLY A 460 1.86 11.70 7.04
N ILE A 461 0.68 11.21 6.65
CA ILE A 461 -0.66 11.66 7.13
C ILE A 461 -0.97 11.40 8.62
N TYR A 462 -0.02 10.84 9.37
CA TYR A 462 -0.11 10.67 10.83
C TYR A 462 0.84 11.60 11.58
N ARG A 463 1.36 12.63 10.91
CA ARG A 463 2.10 13.70 11.55
C ARG A 463 1.16 14.66 12.29
N TYR A 464 -0.06 14.92 11.79
CA TYR A 464 -1.10 15.80 12.37
C TYR A 464 -0.73 17.29 12.54
N SER A 465 0.51 17.61 12.85
CA SER A 465 1.03 18.96 13.05
C SER A 465 2.48 19.03 12.59
N GLN A 466 2.76 19.92 11.64
CA GLN A 466 4.13 20.20 11.18
C GLN A 466 5.09 20.52 12.35
N LYS A 467 4.61 21.25 13.38
CA LYS A 467 5.42 21.67 14.53
C LYS A 467 5.57 20.59 15.62
N TRP A 468 4.52 19.82 15.90
CA TRP A 468 4.46 18.96 17.10
C TRP A 468 4.39 17.46 16.81
N GLY A 469 4.21 17.04 15.54
CA GLY A 469 4.12 15.63 15.12
C GLY A 469 3.15 14.77 15.95
N THR A 470 2.06 15.37 16.43
CA THR A 470 1.18 14.85 17.48
C THR A 470 -0.25 15.26 17.22
N ASN A 471 -1.20 14.34 17.42
CA ASN A 471 -2.62 14.65 17.39
C ASN A 471 -3.09 15.21 18.75
N TRP A 472 -3.16 16.53 18.88
CA TRP A 472 -3.61 17.18 20.12
C TRP A 472 -5.00 16.70 20.58
N ARG A 473 -5.87 16.25 19.66
CA ARG A 473 -7.21 15.71 19.98
C ARG A 473 -7.13 14.41 20.76
N ALA A 474 -6.20 13.54 20.38
CA ALA A 474 -5.93 12.29 21.09
C ALA A 474 -5.30 12.55 22.46
N VAL A 475 -4.43 13.56 22.57
CA VAL A 475 -3.86 14.01 23.85
C VAL A 475 -4.96 14.50 24.80
N VAL A 476 -5.83 15.40 24.35
CA VAL A 476 -6.93 15.95 25.17
C VAL A 476 -7.94 14.85 25.54
N ALA A 477 -8.35 14.01 24.59
CA ALA A 477 -9.26 12.89 24.87
C ALA A 477 -8.67 11.87 25.85
N PHE A 478 -7.36 11.58 25.74
CA PHE A 478 -6.65 10.72 26.69
C PHE A 478 -6.68 11.30 28.11
N PHE A 479 -6.41 12.59 28.27
CA PHE A 479 -6.44 13.25 29.57
C PHE A 479 -7.85 13.37 30.15
N ILE A 480 -8.88 13.60 29.32
CA ILE A 480 -10.29 13.53 29.77
C ILE A 480 -10.65 12.11 30.24
N GLY A 481 -10.07 11.07 29.62
CA GLY A 481 -10.17 9.70 30.09
C GLY A 481 -9.54 9.47 31.47
N CYS A 482 -8.26 9.82 31.62
CA CYS A 482 -7.46 9.37 32.77
C CYS A 482 -7.43 10.32 33.97
N ILE A 483 -7.67 11.63 33.82
CA ILE A 483 -7.62 12.59 34.93
C ILE A 483 -8.78 12.42 35.92
N PRO A 484 -10.06 12.27 35.50
CA PRO A 484 -11.17 12.23 36.45
C PRO A 484 -11.14 11.05 37.44
N PRO A 485 -10.74 9.81 37.05
CA PRO A 485 -10.52 8.71 38.00
C PRO A 485 -9.25 8.83 38.86
N LEU A 486 -8.33 9.76 38.53
CA LEU A 486 -7.00 9.85 39.16
C LEU A 486 -7.04 10.07 40.69
N PRO A 487 -7.95 10.87 41.28
CA PRO A 487 -8.04 11.00 42.73
C PRO A 487 -8.37 9.68 43.45
N GLY A 488 -9.30 8.89 42.90
CA GLY A 488 -9.64 7.57 43.46
C GLY A 488 -8.52 6.54 43.30
N PHE A 489 -7.72 6.66 42.23
CA PHE A 489 -6.49 5.87 42.08
C PHE A 489 -5.42 6.23 43.12
N ILE A 490 -5.20 7.53 43.36
CA ILE A 490 -4.27 8.01 44.39
C ILE A 490 -4.69 7.50 45.77
N ASP A 491 -5.98 7.58 46.09
CA ASP A 491 -6.54 7.05 47.33
C ASP A 491 -6.29 5.54 47.47
N ASN A 492 -6.59 4.74 46.44
CA ASN A 492 -6.31 3.30 46.42
C ASN A 492 -4.82 2.96 46.67
N ILE A 493 -3.86 3.75 46.14
CA ILE A 493 -2.44 3.58 46.47
C ILE A 493 -2.15 3.93 47.93
N VAL A 494 -2.69 5.05 48.43
CA VAL A 494 -2.41 5.54 49.79
C VAL A 494 -3.03 4.64 50.86
N GLU A 495 -4.23 4.10 50.62
CA GLU A 495 -4.87 3.09 51.46
C GLU A 495 -4.11 1.76 51.45
N ALA A 496 -3.65 1.28 50.28
CA ALA A 496 -2.70 0.16 50.22
C ALA A 496 -1.34 0.48 50.88
N GLY A 497 -1.03 1.77 51.06
CA GLY A 497 0.06 2.32 51.86
C GLY A 497 -0.12 2.21 53.37
N GLY A 498 -1.32 1.91 53.86
CA GLY A 498 -1.69 1.96 55.28
C GLY A 498 -1.98 3.38 55.79
N SER A 499 -2.16 4.34 54.88
CA SER A 499 -2.54 5.74 55.17
C SER A 499 -3.93 6.03 54.59
N LYS A 500 -4.53 7.18 54.90
CA LYS A 500 -5.85 7.56 54.36
C LYS A 500 -5.78 8.92 53.68
N THR A 501 -6.59 9.13 52.63
CA THR A 501 -6.76 10.45 52.02
C THR A 501 -8.10 11.10 52.41
N SER A 502 -8.32 12.32 51.93
CA SER A 502 -9.60 13.04 52.03
C SER A 502 -10.39 13.01 50.72
N VAL A 503 -10.18 12.02 49.85
CA VAL A 503 -10.93 11.87 48.59
C VAL A 503 -12.38 11.52 48.89
N SER A 504 -13.33 12.14 48.18
CA SER A 504 -14.75 11.89 48.38
C SER A 504 -15.16 10.53 47.82
N ALA A 505 -16.24 9.95 48.37
CA ALA A 505 -16.79 8.68 47.89
C ALA A 505 -17.09 8.71 46.37
N GLY A 506 -17.51 9.87 45.82
CA GLY A 506 -17.68 10.03 44.38
C GLY A 506 -16.38 9.86 43.57
N GLY A 507 -15.25 10.35 44.09
CA GLY A 507 -13.93 10.16 43.47
C GLY A 507 -13.45 8.70 43.53
N GLN A 508 -13.68 8.02 44.65
CA GLN A 508 -13.42 6.57 44.79
C GLN A 508 -14.28 5.75 43.81
N HIS A 509 -15.58 6.03 43.77
CA HIS A 509 -16.54 5.36 42.89
C HIS A 509 -16.20 5.51 41.40
N LEU A 510 -15.67 6.67 40.99
CA LEU A 510 -15.23 6.90 39.61
C LEU A 510 -14.01 6.04 39.23
N PHE A 511 -13.13 5.75 40.18
CA PHE A 511 -12.04 4.78 40.00
C PHE A 511 -12.53 3.32 39.98
N TYR A 512 -13.58 2.98 40.74
CA TYR A 512 -14.20 1.64 40.71
C TYR A 512 -14.85 1.28 39.37
N ILE A 513 -15.12 2.26 38.50
CA ILE A 513 -15.50 2.05 37.09
C ILE A 513 -14.42 2.55 36.12
N GLY A 514 -13.18 2.69 36.60
CA GLY A 514 -12.09 3.42 35.94
C GLY A 514 -11.84 3.01 34.49
N TYR A 515 -11.75 1.70 34.19
CA TYR A 515 -11.57 1.22 32.83
C TYR A 515 -12.76 1.61 31.93
N ILE A 516 -13.99 1.35 32.39
CA ILE A 516 -15.22 1.61 31.62
C ILE A 516 -15.38 3.11 31.37
N TYR A 517 -15.21 3.93 32.41
CA TYR A 517 -15.23 5.38 32.30
C TYR A 517 -14.20 5.85 31.28
N SER A 518 -12.94 5.50 31.47
CA SER A 518 -11.83 6.04 30.67
C SER A 518 -11.86 5.53 29.23
N PHE A 519 -12.33 4.30 28.99
CA PHE A 519 -12.60 3.76 27.66
C PHE A 519 -13.71 4.56 26.97
N LEU A 520 -14.88 4.70 27.60
CA LEU A 520 -16.02 5.40 27.00
C LEU A 520 -15.73 6.89 26.80
N SER A 521 -15.22 7.60 27.80
CA SER A 521 -14.91 9.02 27.71
C SER A 521 -13.76 9.28 26.72
N GLY A 522 -12.70 8.48 26.74
CA GLY A 522 -11.61 8.58 25.75
C GLY A 522 -12.11 8.47 24.32
N GLY A 523 -12.94 7.47 24.01
CA GLY A 523 -13.50 7.27 22.67
C GLY A 523 -14.51 8.35 22.27
N VAL A 524 -15.43 8.71 23.19
CA VAL A 524 -16.47 9.73 22.95
C VAL A 524 -15.86 11.12 22.77
N PHE A 525 -14.96 11.55 23.66
CA PHE A 525 -14.32 12.86 23.52
C PHE A 525 -13.35 12.90 22.34
N TYR A 526 -12.69 11.80 21.99
CA TYR A 526 -11.89 11.75 20.76
C TYR A 526 -12.75 11.88 19.50
N TYR A 527 -13.91 11.22 19.46
CA TYR A 527 -14.90 11.40 18.40
C TYR A 527 -15.39 12.85 18.33
N ILE A 528 -15.85 13.43 19.46
CA ILE A 528 -16.32 14.82 19.57
C ILE A 528 -15.25 15.81 19.08
N LEU A 529 -14.00 15.67 19.53
CA LEU A 529 -12.89 16.55 19.13
C LEU A 529 -12.54 16.42 17.64
N ASN A 530 -12.63 15.23 17.05
CA ASN A 530 -12.47 15.07 15.60
C ASN A 530 -13.70 15.50 14.79
N HIS A 531 -14.89 15.52 15.39
CA HIS A 531 -16.11 15.98 14.74
C HIS A 531 -16.18 17.51 14.68
N PHE A 532 -15.92 18.20 15.79
CA PHE A 532 -15.95 19.66 15.86
C PHE A 532 -14.67 20.35 15.39
N PHE A 533 -13.52 19.68 15.51
CA PHE A 533 -12.22 20.22 15.09
C PHE A 533 -11.47 19.21 14.21
N PRO A 534 -12.01 18.74 13.08
CA PRO A 534 -11.37 17.67 12.28
C PRO A 534 -9.90 17.96 11.98
N ALA A 535 -9.06 16.91 12.00
CA ALA A 535 -7.69 17.05 11.51
C ALA A 535 -7.74 17.33 9.99
N PRO A 536 -6.86 18.19 9.44
CA PRO A 536 -6.83 18.46 7.99
C PRO A 536 -6.74 17.16 7.17
N GLU A 537 -5.95 16.21 7.67
CA GLU A 537 -5.75 14.87 7.09
C GLU A 537 -6.98 13.95 7.29
N ASN A 538 -7.82 14.18 8.32
CA ASN A 538 -9.06 13.43 8.56
C ASN A 538 -10.26 13.98 7.77
N MET A 539 -10.22 15.25 7.32
CA MET A 539 -11.25 15.81 6.42
C MET A 539 -11.34 15.03 5.10
N ILE A 540 -10.24 14.39 4.68
CA ILE A 540 -10.16 13.56 3.47
C ILE A 540 -10.99 12.26 3.59
N ALA A 541 -11.17 11.71 4.79
CA ALA A 541 -11.94 10.48 5.01
C ALA A 541 -13.41 10.72 5.40
N GLY A 542 -13.70 11.83 6.09
CA GLY A 542 -15.05 12.18 6.55
C GLY A 542 -16.00 12.72 5.46
N LEU A 543 -15.47 13.18 4.33
CA LEU A 543 -16.25 13.86 3.28
C LEU A 543 -17.30 12.97 2.58
N PHE A 544 -17.24 11.64 2.75
CA PHE A 544 -18.21 10.70 2.16
C PHE A 544 -19.60 10.68 2.82
N LEU A 545 -19.82 11.40 3.94
CA LEU A 545 -21.13 11.39 4.62
C LEU A 545 -21.59 12.73 5.20
N PHE A 546 -20.89 13.82 4.89
CA PHE A 546 -21.36 15.20 5.09
C PHE A 546 -21.09 16.06 3.84
N ALA A 547 -21.44 15.52 2.67
CA ALA A 547 -21.43 16.23 1.39
C ALA A 547 -22.60 17.25 1.26
N THR A 548 -22.87 18.01 2.33
CA THR A 548 -23.83 19.13 2.38
C THR A 548 -23.35 20.14 3.43
N GLY A 549 -22.40 21.02 3.06
CA GLY A 549 -22.09 22.15 3.95
C GLY A 549 -20.69 22.79 3.92
N ALA A 550 -19.78 22.42 3.02
CA ALA A 550 -18.56 23.20 2.78
C ALA A 550 -17.95 22.91 1.40
N LEU A 551 -18.65 23.32 0.34
CA LEU A 551 -18.06 23.37 -1.01
C LEU A 551 -16.98 24.46 -1.04
N ALA A 552 -15.72 24.07 -0.80
CA ALA A 552 -14.63 24.73 -1.49
C ALA A 552 -14.86 24.48 -2.98
N LYS A 553 -15.36 25.48 -3.71
CA LYS A 553 -15.60 25.38 -5.16
C LYS A 553 -14.33 24.83 -5.82
N VAL A 554 -14.43 23.67 -6.45
CA VAL A 554 -13.42 23.27 -7.44
C VAL A 554 -13.48 24.34 -8.54
N SER A 555 -12.37 25.03 -8.74
CA SER A 555 -12.31 26.16 -9.67
C SER A 555 -12.02 25.65 -11.07
N PHE A 556 -13.02 24.99 -11.67
CA PHE A 556 -12.95 24.53 -13.07
C PHE A 556 -12.58 25.69 -14.01
N PRO A 557 -11.95 25.43 -15.17
CA PRO A 557 -11.73 26.42 -16.20
C PRO A 557 -13.04 27.18 -16.47
N PRO A 558 -13.07 28.52 -16.34
CA PRO A 558 -14.30 29.27 -16.47
C PRO A 558 -14.82 29.14 -17.90
N ILE A 559 -16.11 28.80 -18.04
CA ILE A 559 -16.76 28.83 -19.34
C ILE A 559 -16.75 30.30 -19.83
N PRO A 560 -16.17 30.58 -21.01
CA PRO A 560 -16.11 31.95 -21.53
C PRO A 560 -17.53 32.47 -21.80
N SER A 561 -17.72 33.79 -21.67
CA SER A 561 -19.02 34.42 -21.98
C SER A 561 -19.41 34.28 -23.45
N ASP A 562 -18.44 34.23 -24.36
CA ASP A 562 -18.63 33.83 -25.75
C ASP A 562 -18.35 32.32 -25.91
N LEU A 563 -19.44 31.54 -25.92
CA LEU A 563 -19.43 30.09 -26.09
C LEU A 563 -18.99 29.65 -27.51
N SER A 564 -18.92 30.56 -28.47
CA SER A 564 -18.45 30.32 -29.84
C SER A 564 -16.94 30.55 -30.01
N THR A 565 -16.23 30.99 -28.96
CA THR A 565 -14.77 31.15 -28.96
C THR A 565 -14.08 29.82 -29.28
N PRO A 566 -13.28 29.70 -30.34
CA PRO A 566 -12.55 28.48 -30.66
C PRO A 566 -11.39 28.26 -29.69
N VAL A 567 -11.30 27.07 -29.09
CA VAL A 567 -10.21 26.63 -28.21
C VAL A 567 -9.66 25.27 -28.67
N GLN A 568 -8.54 24.81 -28.11
CA GLN A 568 -8.03 23.44 -28.33
C GLN A 568 -7.78 23.10 -29.82
N GLN A 569 -7.28 24.07 -30.58
CA GLN A 569 -7.02 23.96 -32.01
C GLN A 569 -6.04 22.83 -32.32
N ARG A 570 -6.37 22.01 -33.32
CA ARG A 570 -5.56 20.87 -33.76
C ARG A 570 -5.70 20.66 -35.26
N LEU A 571 -4.58 20.53 -35.95
CA LEU A 571 -4.49 20.24 -37.37
C LEU A 571 -4.17 18.77 -37.58
N SER A 572 -4.59 18.23 -38.71
CA SER A 572 -4.21 16.90 -39.19
C SER A 572 -4.01 16.91 -40.70
N LEU A 573 -3.18 15.99 -41.16
CA LEU A 573 -3.10 15.62 -42.57
C LEU A 573 -4.34 14.79 -42.89
N ASP A 574 -5.16 15.24 -43.83
CA ASP A 574 -6.38 14.54 -44.25
C ASP A 574 -6.14 13.72 -45.54
N GLY A 575 -5.27 14.26 -46.41
CA GLY A 575 -4.87 13.67 -47.67
C GLY A 575 -3.72 14.45 -48.32
N PRO A 576 -3.29 14.09 -49.54
CA PRO A 576 -2.09 14.66 -50.19
C PRO A 576 -2.14 16.18 -50.42
N ASN A 577 -3.34 16.75 -50.42
CA ASN A 577 -3.64 18.15 -50.68
C ASN A 577 -4.82 18.66 -49.82
N SER A 578 -5.07 18.00 -48.67
CA SER A 578 -6.10 18.39 -47.70
C SER A 578 -5.57 18.39 -46.26
N VAL A 579 -6.04 19.35 -45.47
CA VAL A 579 -5.75 19.48 -44.03
C VAL A 579 -7.06 19.67 -43.28
N THR A 580 -7.29 18.87 -42.24
CA THR A 580 -8.46 19.04 -41.37
C THR A 580 -8.10 19.89 -40.16
N ILE A 581 -8.93 20.91 -39.92
CA ILE A 581 -8.79 21.84 -38.79
C ILE A 581 -9.86 21.48 -37.76
N GLY A 582 -9.44 20.87 -36.66
CA GLY A 582 -10.25 20.58 -35.48
C GLY A 582 -10.13 21.66 -34.41
N TRP A 583 -11.23 21.94 -33.71
CA TRP A 583 -11.24 22.83 -32.53
C TRP A 583 -12.46 22.56 -31.64
N ASN A 584 -12.43 23.00 -30.39
CA ASN A 584 -13.56 22.87 -29.48
C ASN A 584 -14.24 24.23 -29.22
N THR A 585 -15.54 24.20 -28.92
CA THR A 585 -16.36 25.36 -28.50
C THR A 585 -17.24 24.99 -27.30
N TYR A 586 -17.67 25.94 -26.48
CA TYR A 586 -18.53 25.66 -25.32
C TYR A 586 -20.04 25.62 -25.66
N ALA A 587 -20.39 25.79 -26.92
CA ALA A 587 -21.73 25.52 -27.47
C ALA A 587 -21.63 24.82 -28.82
N LYS A 588 -22.71 24.10 -29.20
CA LYS A 588 -22.88 23.52 -30.53
C LYS A 588 -22.81 24.62 -31.59
N GLN A 589 -21.99 24.42 -32.61
CA GLN A 589 -21.99 25.26 -33.79
C GLN A 589 -23.00 24.72 -34.79
N ALA A 590 -23.90 25.59 -35.27
CA ALA A 590 -24.88 25.22 -36.29
C ALA A 590 -24.22 24.96 -37.66
N LYS A 591 -23.11 25.67 -37.94
CA LYS A 591 -22.28 25.47 -39.13
C LYS A 591 -20.84 25.94 -38.87
N PRO A 592 -19.94 25.07 -38.37
CA PRO A 592 -18.51 25.35 -38.30
C PRO A 592 -17.96 25.78 -39.65
N CYS A 593 -17.18 26.87 -39.68
CA CYS A 593 -16.54 27.38 -40.89
C CYS A 593 -15.12 27.89 -40.61
N VAL A 594 -14.26 27.81 -41.61
CA VAL A 594 -12.89 28.33 -41.60
C VAL A 594 -12.65 29.14 -42.87
N GLN A 595 -12.17 30.38 -42.72
CA GLN A 595 -11.63 31.20 -43.80
C GLN A 595 -10.14 30.93 -43.94
N TYR A 596 -9.62 30.86 -45.16
CA TYR A 596 -8.20 30.58 -45.42
C TYR A 596 -7.71 31.21 -46.71
N GLY A 597 -6.39 31.36 -46.85
CA GLY A 597 -5.74 31.96 -48.02
C GLY A 597 -4.22 31.82 -47.95
N SER A 598 -3.52 32.14 -49.04
CA SER A 598 -2.04 32.11 -49.10
C SER A 598 -1.38 33.37 -48.52
N SER A 599 -2.17 34.39 -48.15
CA SER A 599 -1.71 35.62 -47.51
C SER A 599 -2.46 35.87 -46.20
N LYS A 600 -1.74 36.36 -45.19
CA LYS A 600 -2.31 36.72 -43.89
C LYS A 600 -3.36 37.83 -44.00
N ASP A 601 -3.17 38.75 -44.96
CA ASP A 601 -4.01 39.94 -45.12
C ASP A 601 -5.21 39.68 -46.06
N ASN A 602 -5.30 38.49 -46.69
CA ASN A 602 -6.37 38.13 -47.61
C ASN A 602 -6.70 36.63 -47.52
N LEU A 603 -7.74 36.30 -46.74
CA LEU A 603 -8.32 34.97 -46.63
C LEU A 603 -9.48 34.85 -47.63
N ASP A 604 -9.14 34.54 -48.88
CA ASP A 604 -10.05 34.58 -50.04
C ASP A 604 -10.96 33.36 -50.19
N LYS A 605 -10.71 32.29 -49.43
CA LYS A 605 -11.46 31.03 -49.46
C LYS A 605 -12.16 30.78 -48.13
N GLN A 606 -13.24 30.00 -48.17
CA GLN A 606 -13.94 29.52 -46.98
C GLN A 606 -14.40 28.07 -47.18
N ALA A 607 -14.20 27.25 -46.16
CA ALA A 607 -14.76 25.90 -46.06
C ALA A 607 -15.66 25.82 -44.81
N CYS A 608 -16.63 24.91 -44.82
CA CYS A 608 -17.54 24.68 -43.70
C CYS A 608 -17.93 23.20 -43.63
N SER A 609 -18.35 22.74 -42.46
CA SER A 609 -18.91 21.40 -42.23
C SER A 609 -20.19 21.49 -41.40
N ASP A 610 -20.82 20.33 -41.18
CA ASP A 610 -21.90 20.15 -40.20
C ASP A 610 -21.38 19.43 -38.93
N ILE A 611 -20.05 19.29 -38.78
CA ILE A 611 -19.41 18.52 -37.71
C ILE A 611 -19.29 19.39 -36.46
N SER A 612 -20.23 19.19 -35.53
CA SER A 612 -20.18 19.73 -34.17
C SER A 612 -20.72 18.65 -33.23
N LEU A 613 -19.82 17.89 -32.60
CA LEU A 613 -20.13 16.67 -31.83
C LEU A 613 -19.80 16.84 -30.34
N THR A 614 -20.56 16.18 -29.47
CA THR A 614 -20.29 16.13 -28.02
C THR A 614 -20.81 14.81 -27.44
N TYR A 615 -20.23 14.39 -26.31
CA TYR A 615 -20.74 13.30 -25.46
C TYR A 615 -21.29 13.86 -24.13
N PRO A 616 -22.14 13.14 -23.38
CA PRO A 616 -22.98 13.72 -22.32
C PRO A 616 -22.26 14.46 -21.18
N THR A 617 -21.06 14.04 -20.80
CA THR A 617 -20.26 14.68 -19.75
C THR A 617 -19.29 15.74 -20.29
N SER A 618 -19.16 15.87 -21.61
CA SER A 618 -18.28 16.86 -22.23
C SER A 618 -18.79 18.28 -22.02
N ARG A 619 -17.88 19.15 -21.58
CA ARG A 619 -18.13 20.59 -21.46
C ARG A 619 -17.97 21.33 -22.78
N THR A 620 -17.52 20.65 -23.83
CA THR A 620 -17.21 21.25 -25.13
C THR A 620 -17.66 20.41 -26.32
N TRP A 621 -17.96 21.09 -27.42
CA TRP A 621 -18.31 20.50 -28.70
C TRP A 621 -17.07 20.46 -29.59
N ALA A 622 -16.69 19.29 -30.07
CA ALA A 622 -15.61 19.11 -31.04
C ALA A 622 -16.14 19.42 -32.45
N ASN A 623 -15.48 20.36 -33.12
CA ASN A 623 -15.76 20.78 -34.48
C ASN A 623 -14.57 20.41 -35.39
N ALA A 624 -14.85 20.10 -36.66
CA ALA A 624 -13.80 19.83 -37.65
C ALA A 624 -14.19 20.37 -39.04
N VAL A 625 -13.25 20.98 -39.76
CA VAL A 625 -13.44 21.44 -41.15
C VAL A 625 -12.21 21.06 -41.97
N THR A 626 -12.43 20.29 -43.04
CA THR A 626 -11.40 19.93 -44.02
C THR A 626 -11.20 21.06 -45.03
N LEU A 627 -9.94 21.39 -45.30
CA LEU A 627 -9.52 22.36 -46.31
C LEU A 627 -8.91 21.60 -47.50
N ASP A 628 -9.65 21.47 -48.59
CA ASP A 628 -9.24 20.74 -49.79
C ASP A 628 -8.53 21.61 -50.84
N ASN A 629 -7.93 20.95 -51.83
CA ASN A 629 -7.32 21.58 -53.01
C ASN A 629 -6.22 22.59 -52.65
N LEU A 630 -5.44 22.27 -51.61
CA LEU A 630 -4.27 23.02 -51.21
C LEU A 630 -3.11 22.75 -52.17
N SER A 631 -2.34 23.77 -52.51
CA SER A 631 -1.05 23.60 -53.17
C SER A 631 -0.08 22.89 -52.21
N PRO A 632 0.69 21.88 -52.63
CA PRO A 632 1.61 21.17 -51.73
C PRO A 632 2.70 22.07 -51.14
N ALA A 633 3.21 21.71 -49.95
CA ALA A 633 4.33 22.38 -49.25
C ALA A 633 4.21 23.93 -49.21
N THR A 634 2.99 24.45 -49.14
CA THR A 634 2.66 25.87 -49.27
C THR A 634 2.17 26.38 -47.92
N LYS A 635 2.64 27.56 -47.50
CA LYS A 635 2.14 28.19 -46.29
C LYS A 635 0.74 28.76 -46.53
N TYR A 636 -0.22 28.31 -45.72
CA TYR A 636 -1.57 28.86 -45.69
C TYR A 636 -1.81 29.56 -44.34
N TYR A 637 -2.61 30.61 -44.40
CA TYR A 637 -3.17 31.30 -43.24
C TYR A 637 -4.63 30.91 -43.12
N TYR A 638 -5.13 30.77 -41.90
CA TYR A 638 -6.52 30.43 -41.64
C TYR A 638 -7.08 31.17 -40.42
N LYS A 639 -8.40 31.34 -40.40
CA LYS A 639 -9.15 31.91 -39.29
C LYS A 639 -10.46 31.14 -39.14
N ILE A 640 -10.74 30.67 -37.93
CA ILE A 640 -12.04 30.04 -37.63
C ILE A 640 -13.10 31.15 -37.58
N VAL A 641 -14.24 30.94 -38.23
CA VAL A 641 -15.31 31.94 -38.32
C VAL A 641 -16.04 32.01 -36.98
N SER A 642 -15.60 32.92 -36.13
CA SER A 642 -16.14 33.22 -34.80
C SER A 642 -15.87 34.68 -34.44
N GLN A 643 -16.58 35.23 -33.46
CA GLN A 643 -16.37 36.60 -32.97
C GLN A 643 -14.96 36.76 -32.38
N ASN A 644 -14.49 35.76 -31.63
CA ASN A 644 -13.20 35.76 -30.97
C ASN A 644 -12.27 34.69 -31.58
N SER A 645 -11.73 34.97 -32.78
CA SER A 645 -10.72 34.13 -33.42
C SER A 645 -9.60 34.98 -34.03
N VAL A 646 -8.38 34.44 -34.02
CA VAL A 646 -7.18 35.03 -34.60
C VAL A 646 -6.78 34.30 -35.88
N ILE A 647 -6.00 34.97 -36.74
CA ILE A 647 -5.40 34.33 -37.91
C ILE A 647 -4.16 33.56 -37.45
N ASP A 648 -4.13 32.25 -37.69
CA ASP A 648 -2.94 31.42 -37.55
C ASP A 648 -2.51 30.84 -38.91
N GLN A 649 -1.46 30.03 -38.94
CA GLN A 649 -0.80 29.55 -40.16
C GLN A 649 -0.37 28.09 -40.05
N PHE A 650 -0.35 27.39 -41.19
CA PHE A 650 0.16 26.04 -41.30
C PHE A 650 0.90 25.83 -42.63
N LEU A 651 1.66 24.74 -42.72
CA LEU A 651 2.25 24.25 -43.97
C LEU A 651 1.35 23.13 -44.51
N SER A 652 0.87 23.24 -45.74
CA SER A 652 0.11 22.17 -46.40
C SER A 652 1.00 20.93 -46.65
N PRO A 653 0.41 19.74 -46.90
CA PRO A 653 1.17 18.50 -47.03
C PRO A 653 2.20 18.57 -48.17
N ARG A 654 3.33 17.89 -48.00
CA ARG A 654 4.26 17.63 -49.09
C ARG A 654 3.65 16.59 -50.04
N ALA A 655 3.73 16.84 -51.34
CA ALA A 655 3.27 15.87 -52.34
C ALA A 655 4.05 14.55 -52.18
N ALA A 656 3.35 13.41 -52.26
CA ALA A 656 3.98 12.10 -52.23
C ALA A 656 5.08 12.01 -53.31
N GLY A 657 6.26 11.55 -52.92
CA GLY A 657 7.45 11.55 -53.77
C GLY A 657 8.40 12.74 -53.60
N ASP A 658 8.01 13.82 -52.90
CA ASP A 658 8.94 14.92 -52.57
C ASP A 658 10.09 14.41 -51.68
N LYS A 659 11.31 14.43 -52.22
CA LYS A 659 12.54 13.96 -51.55
C LYS A 659 13.28 15.08 -50.81
N THR A 660 12.72 16.28 -50.72
CA THR A 660 13.30 17.39 -49.95
C THR A 660 13.42 16.97 -48.47
N PRO A 661 14.56 17.23 -47.80
CA PRO A 661 14.74 16.81 -46.42
C PRO A 661 13.72 17.47 -45.48
N PHE A 662 13.17 16.70 -44.54
CA PHE A 662 12.26 17.20 -43.51
C PHE A 662 12.41 16.41 -42.20
N ALA A 663 11.80 16.92 -41.12
CA ALA A 663 11.85 16.30 -39.81
C ALA A 663 10.47 16.29 -39.14
N ILE A 664 10.24 15.29 -38.28
CA ILE A 664 9.03 15.10 -37.48
C ILE A 664 9.43 14.76 -36.05
N ASN A 665 8.55 15.02 -35.08
CA ASN A 665 8.76 14.56 -33.71
C ASN A 665 7.80 13.42 -33.37
N ALA A 666 8.32 12.41 -32.68
CA ALA A 666 7.52 11.40 -32.01
C ALA A 666 7.45 11.76 -30.53
N ILE A 667 6.24 11.97 -30.02
CA ILE A 667 5.99 12.23 -28.60
C ILE A 667 4.85 11.35 -28.12
N ILE A 668 5.05 10.60 -27.04
CA ILE A 668 4.09 9.61 -26.55
C ILE A 668 4.15 9.66 -25.03
N ASP A 669 3.05 9.34 -24.37
CA ASP A 669 2.94 9.38 -22.91
C ASP A 669 3.10 10.83 -22.39
N LEU A 670 2.19 11.74 -22.79
CA LEU A 670 2.27 13.19 -22.53
C LEU A 670 1.03 13.73 -21.80
N GLY A 671 1.23 14.32 -20.61
CA GLY A 671 0.18 14.80 -19.72
C GLY A 671 0.13 16.32 -19.54
N VAL A 672 -0.56 16.78 -18.47
CA VAL A 672 -0.69 18.21 -18.11
C VAL A 672 0.58 18.78 -17.45
N TYR A 673 0.93 20.02 -17.78
CA TYR A 673 2.10 20.75 -17.29
C TYR A 673 1.70 21.98 -16.49
N GLY A 674 2.43 22.32 -15.42
CA GLY A 674 2.12 23.51 -14.61
C GLY A 674 3.30 24.43 -14.37
N GLU A 675 3.00 25.70 -14.07
CA GLU A 675 3.97 26.77 -13.71
C GLU A 675 5.00 26.31 -12.67
N ASP A 676 4.52 25.58 -11.67
CA ASP A 676 5.29 24.98 -10.58
C ASP A 676 6.06 23.69 -10.98
N GLY A 677 5.81 23.16 -12.18
CA GLY A 677 6.61 22.09 -12.76
C GLY A 677 6.41 20.71 -12.17
N PHE A 678 5.18 20.17 -12.26
CA PHE A 678 4.90 18.75 -11.98
C PHE A 678 5.96 17.83 -12.63
N THR A 679 6.26 18.07 -13.91
CA THR A 679 7.28 17.38 -14.72
C THR A 679 8.67 18.04 -14.72
N ILE A 680 8.88 19.25 -14.19
CA ILE A 680 10.22 19.88 -14.28
C ILE A 680 11.22 19.21 -13.32
N ASN A 681 10.76 18.84 -12.13
CA ASN A 681 11.56 18.19 -11.09
C ASN A 681 11.08 16.76 -10.78
N MET A 682 10.20 16.18 -11.63
CA MET A 682 9.48 14.94 -11.37
C MET A 682 8.77 14.95 -9.99
N ASP A 683 8.23 16.10 -9.60
CA ASP A 683 7.68 16.31 -8.26
C ASP A 683 6.28 15.71 -8.15
N GLN A 684 6.24 14.43 -7.76
CA GLN A 684 5.03 13.64 -7.54
C GLN A 684 4.04 14.29 -6.54
N THR A 685 4.49 15.22 -5.68
CA THR A 685 3.58 15.97 -4.80
C THR A 685 2.74 16.99 -5.57
N LYS A 686 3.25 17.54 -6.67
CA LYS A 686 2.55 18.54 -7.49
C LYS A 686 1.41 17.97 -8.33
N ARG A 687 1.16 16.64 -8.33
CA ARG A 687 -0.12 16.07 -8.82
C ARG A 687 -1.32 16.66 -8.07
N ASP A 688 -1.13 17.13 -6.83
CA ASP A 688 -2.22 17.69 -6.00
C ASP A 688 -2.83 18.98 -6.55
N VAL A 689 -2.17 19.73 -7.45
CA VAL A 689 -2.71 21.01 -7.98
C VAL A 689 -3.71 20.85 -9.14
N ILE A 690 -3.79 19.66 -9.76
CA ILE A 690 -4.73 19.37 -10.86
C ILE A 690 -6.20 19.46 -10.38
N PRO A 691 -7.14 20.06 -11.15
CA PRO A 691 -6.98 20.66 -12.47
C PRO A 691 -6.69 22.18 -12.46
N ASN A 692 -6.38 22.79 -11.31
CA ASN A 692 -6.15 24.24 -11.17
C ASN A 692 -4.77 24.69 -11.72
N VAL A 693 -4.24 23.98 -12.70
CA VAL A 693 -2.90 24.16 -13.23
C VAL A 693 -2.93 25.26 -14.29
N GLN A 694 -2.16 26.34 -14.09
CA GLN A 694 -2.07 27.40 -15.10
C GLN A 694 -1.39 26.88 -16.37
N PRO A 695 -2.00 27.04 -17.56
CA PRO A 695 -1.37 26.70 -18.82
C PRO A 695 -0.07 27.48 -19.01
N SER A 696 1.06 26.79 -18.99
CA SER A 696 2.38 27.36 -19.23
C SER A 696 3.11 26.61 -20.33
N LEU A 697 3.76 27.37 -21.21
CA LEU A 697 4.62 26.88 -22.29
C LEU A 697 6.11 26.83 -21.89
N ASN A 698 6.47 27.18 -20.65
CA ASN A 698 7.87 27.24 -20.21
C ASN A 698 8.42 25.90 -19.68
N HIS A 699 7.81 24.76 -20.02
CA HIS A 699 8.05 23.47 -19.35
C HIS A 699 8.28 22.31 -20.32
N THR A 700 9.08 21.34 -19.85
CA THR A 700 9.93 20.41 -20.60
C THR A 700 9.54 20.21 -22.08
N THR A 701 8.67 19.25 -22.42
CA THR A 701 8.47 18.81 -23.81
C THR A 701 7.60 19.75 -24.63
N ILE A 702 6.44 20.19 -24.10
CA ILE A 702 5.56 21.14 -24.81
C ILE A 702 6.29 22.46 -25.09
N GLY A 703 7.02 22.99 -24.11
CA GLY A 703 7.83 24.20 -24.29
C GLY A 703 8.97 24.03 -25.28
N ARG A 704 9.62 22.86 -25.28
CA ARG A 704 10.63 22.53 -26.29
C ARG A 704 10.02 22.53 -27.69
N LEU A 705 8.92 21.81 -27.91
CA LEU A 705 8.21 21.74 -29.19
C LEU A 705 7.75 23.11 -29.69
N ALA A 706 7.29 23.99 -28.79
CA ALA A 706 6.89 25.35 -29.14
C ALA A 706 8.09 26.24 -29.52
N THR A 707 9.25 26.08 -28.85
CA THR A 707 10.48 26.85 -29.14
C THR A 707 11.22 26.35 -30.38
N THR A 708 11.14 25.06 -30.69
CA THR A 708 11.72 24.43 -31.90
C THR A 708 10.69 24.22 -33.01
N ALA A 709 9.58 24.97 -33.00
CA ALA A 709 8.47 24.77 -33.94
C ALA A 709 8.88 24.88 -35.42
N ASP A 710 9.95 25.59 -35.76
CA ASP A 710 10.45 25.69 -37.14
C ASP A 710 11.39 24.52 -37.55
N ASP A 711 11.82 23.67 -36.61
CA ASP A 711 12.77 22.56 -36.84
C ASP A 711 12.10 21.26 -37.31
N TYR A 712 10.76 21.21 -37.33
CA TYR A 712 9.96 20.03 -37.70
C TYR A 712 8.63 20.43 -38.38
N GLU A 713 8.05 19.52 -39.16
CA GLU A 713 6.87 19.81 -39.99
C GLU A 713 5.56 19.25 -39.43
N PHE A 714 5.59 18.07 -38.79
CA PHE A 714 4.45 17.50 -38.07
C PHE A 714 4.89 16.65 -36.87
N ILE A 715 3.91 16.22 -36.06
CA ILE A 715 4.08 15.37 -34.88
C ILE A 715 3.28 14.07 -35.04
N ILE A 716 3.85 12.95 -34.58
CA ILE A 716 3.13 11.70 -34.32
C ILE A 716 3.06 11.44 -32.81
N HIS A 717 1.89 11.04 -32.33
CA HIS A 717 1.62 10.75 -30.92
C HIS A 717 0.62 9.58 -30.78
N PRO A 718 1.09 8.33 -30.95
CA PRO A 718 0.29 7.14 -30.71
C PRO A 718 0.11 6.83 -29.21
N GLY A 719 -0.89 7.47 -28.61
CA GLY A 719 -1.48 7.06 -27.32
C GLY A 719 -0.97 7.77 -26.08
N ASP A 720 -1.81 7.69 -25.05
CA ASP A 720 -1.62 8.24 -23.71
C ASP A 720 -1.54 9.78 -23.69
N LEU A 721 -2.68 10.38 -24.02
CA LEU A 721 -2.92 11.81 -24.08
C LEU A 721 -3.56 12.31 -22.78
N ALA A 722 -3.00 13.38 -22.21
CA ALA A 722 -3.50 14.09 -21.03
C ALA A 722 -3.46 13.34 -19.68
N TYR A 723 -3.59 12.00 -19.66
CA TYR A 723 -3.75 11.18 -18.44
C TYR A 723 -4.92 11.68 -17.60
N ALA A 724 -6.07 11.87 -18.26
CA ALA A 724 -7.24 12.47 -17.63
C ALA A 724 -8.01 11.47 -16.75
N ASP A 725 -7.96 10.19 -17.09
CA ASP A 725 -8.43 9.04 -16.30
C ASP A 725 -7.79 8.98 -14.90
N ASP A 726 -6.59 9.52 -14.73
CA ASP A 726 -5.85 9.60 -13.47
C ASP A 726 -6.47 10.59 -12.43
N TRP A 727 -7.59 11.24 -12.77
CA TRP A 727 -8.36 12.16 -11.90
C TRP A 727 -8.68 11.57 -10.51
N PHE A 728 -8.88 10.26 -10.41
CA PHE A 728 -9.30 9.59 -9.18
C PHE A 728 -8.18 9.50 -8.13
N LEU A 729 -6.89 9.66 -8.51
CA LEU A 729 -5.76 9.64 -7.58
C LEU A 729 -5.85 10.73 -6.50
N LYS A 730 -6.73 11.71 -6.67
CA LYS A 730 -6.97 12.80 -5.71
C LYS A 730 -8.37 12.68 -5.10
N PRO A 731 -8.49 12.36 -3.80
CA PRO A 731 -9.77 12.21 -3.12
C PRO A 731 -10.75 13.39 -3.25
N LYS A 732 -10.24 14.60 -3.47
CA LYS A 732 -11.05 15.82 -3.71
C LYS A 732 -11.88 15.74 -5.01
N ASN A 733 -11.43 14.97 -6.01
CA ASN A 733 -12.09 14.83 -7.31
C ASN A 733 -13.16 13.72 -7.28
N LEU A 734 -13.20 12.85 -6.26
CA LEU A 734 -14.11 11.70 -6.18
C LEU A 734 -15.61 12.04 -6.11
N LEU A 735 -15.96 13.32 -5.94
CA LEU A 735 -17.35 13.83 -5.98
C LEU A 735 -17.65 14.67 -7.22
N HIS A 736 -16.65 14.91 -8.08
CA HIS A 736 -16.72 15.74 -9.30
C HIS A 736 -15.88 15.10 -10.42
N GLY A 737 -16.05 13.79 -10.62
CA GLY A 737 -15.18 13.01 -11.52
C GLY A 737 -15.33 13.41 -12.98
N GLU A 738 -16.56 13.71 -13.41
CA GLU A 738 -16.87 14.28 -14.72
C GLU A 738 -16.12 15.60 -14.92
N GLU A 739 -16.31 16.56 -14.03
CA GLU A 739 -15.78 17.91 -14.21
C GLU A 739 -14.25 17.96 -14.02
N ALA A 740 -13.68 17.10 -13.19
CA ALA A 740 -12.23 16.95 -13.04
C ALA A 740 -11.59 16.37 -14.32
N TYR A 741 -12.17 15.32 -14.90
CA TYR A 741 -11.73 14.72 -16.16
C TYR A 741 -11.73 15.74 -17.30
N GLN A 742 -12.87 16.42 -17.49
CA GLN A 742 -13.02 17.44 -18.51
C GLN A 742 -12.01 18.58 -18.34
N ALA A 743 -11.79 19.04 -17.10
CA ALA A 743 -10.82 20.10 -16.83
C ALA A 743 -9.36 19.67 -17.12
N ILE A 744 -9.00 18.40 -16.92
CA ILE A 744 -7.67 17.88 -17.31
C ILE A 744 -7.52 17.91 -18.84
N LEU A 745 -8.48 17.35 -19.57
CA LEU A 745 -8.50 17.35 -21.05
C LEU A 745 -8.46 18.78 -21.59
N GLU A 746 -9.34 19.67 -21.12
CA GLU A 746 -9.36 21.07 -21.52
C GLU A 746 -8.02 21.76 -21.28
N THR A 747 -7.36 21.52 -20.15
CA THR A 747 -6.06 22.11 -19.82
C THR A 747 -4.98 21.59 -20.76
N PHE A 748 -4.88 20.26 -20.94
CA PHE A 748 -3.90 19.63 -21.83
C PHE A 748 -4.02 20.15 -23.27
N TYR A 749 -5.22 20.10 -23.86
CA TYR A 749 -5.40 20.54 -25.24
C TYR A 749 -5.27 22.06 -25.42
N ASN A 750 -5.51 22.87 -24.37
CA ASN A 750 -5.18 24.30 -24.41
C ASN A 750 -3.66 24.55 -24.37
N GLN A 751 -2.89 23.74 -23.63
CA GLN A 751 -1.42 23.81 -23.65
C GLN A 751 -0.83 23.34 -24.99
N LEU A 752 -1.50 22.39 -25.65
CA LEU A 752 -1.08 21.85 -26.93
C LEU A 752 -1.43 22.77 -28.12
N ALA A 753 -2.54 23.50 -28.06
CA ALA A 753 -3.08 24.33 -29.14
C ALA A 753 -2.07 25.28 -29.85
N PRO A 754 -1.10 25.93 -29.15
CA PRO A 754 -0.08 26.76 -29.81
C PRO A 754 0.85 26.00 -30.77
N ILE A 755 0.94 24.67 -30.62
CA ILE A 755 1.67 23.76 -31.51
C ILE A 755 0.70 23.09 -32.49
N SER A 756 -0.34 22.41 -31.97
CA SER A 756 -1.27 21.63 -32.79
C SER A 756 -2.13 22.49 -33.71
N GLY A 757 -2.34 23.78 -33.42
CA GLY A 757 -2.96 24.74 -34.34
C GLY A 757 -2.05 25.23 -35.48
N ARG A 758 -0.78 24.80 -35.53
CA ARG A 758 0.22 25.22 -36.54
C ARG A 758 0.92 24.06 -37.24
N LYS A 759 1.00 22.93 -36.57
CA LYS A 759 1.64 21.69 -37.02
C LYS A 759 0.61 20.57 -37.00
N PRO A 760 0.47 19.77 -38.07
CA PRO A 760 -0.33 18.56 -38.04
C PRO A 760 0.10 17.66 -36.88
N TYR A 761 -0.89 17.14 -36.17
CA TYR A 761 -0.72 16.41 -34.92
C TYR A 761 -1.48 15.08 -35.01
N MET A 762 -0.76 14.04 -35.42
CA MET A 762 -1.33 12.76 -35.84
C MET A 762 -1.35 11.79 -34.65
N VAL A 763 -2.52 11.26 -34.30
CA VAL A 763 -2.73 10.49 -33.06
C VAL A 763 -3.40 9.14 -33.33
N SER A 764 -3.00 8.12 -32.57
CA SER A 764 -3.77 6.90 -32.31
C SER A 764 -3.90 6.74 -30.78
N PRO A 765 -4.72 5.83 -30.24
CA PRO A 765 -4.94 5.74 -28.81
C PRO A 765 -3.92 4.84 -28.10
N GLY A 766 -3.81 5.03 -26.78
CA GLY A 766 -3.14 4.17 -25.81
C GLY A 766 -4.11 3.77 -24.70
N ASN A 767 -3.61 3.14 -23.63
CA ASN A 767 -4.50 2.58 -22.62
C ASN A 767 -5.19 3.62 -21.74
N HIS A 768 -4.61 4.81 -21.55
CA HIS A 768 -5.27 5.90 -20.80
C HIS A 768 -6.47 6.52 -21.54
N GLU A 769 -6.61 6.27 -22.85
CA GLU A 769 -7.85 6.58 -23.58
C GLU A 769 -8.93 5.50 -23.41
N ALA A 770 -8.55 4.25 -23.08
CA ALA A 770 -9.45 3.10 -23.11
C ALA A 770 -10.50 3.17 -21.99
N ALA A 771 -10.07 3.03 -20.74
CA ALA A 771 -10.93 3.11 -19.56
C ALA A 771 -10.18 3.32 -18.25
N CYS A 772 -10.88 3.90 -17.28
CA CYS A 772 -10.47 4.10 -15.87
C CYS A 772 -10.17 2.84 -15.02
N GLU A 773 -10.17 1.62 -15.59
CA GLU A 773 -10.37 0.38 -14.80
C GLU A 773 -9.10 -0.14 -14.08
N GLU A 774 -7.99 0.61 -14.11
CA GLU A 774 -6.76 0.28 -13.35
C GLU A 774 -6.97 0.17 -11.82
N ILE A 775 -8.11 0.67 -11.30
CA ILE A 775 -8.60 0.31 -9.98
C ILE A 775 -9.91 -0.50 -10.09
N PRO A 776 -9.89 -1.85 -9.90
CA PRO A 776 -11.05 -2.75 -10.00
C PRO A 776 -12.23 -2.50 -9.03
N ILE A 777 -12.16 -1.43 -8.23
CA ILE A 777 -13.19 -1.01 -7.27
C ILE A 777 -14.00 0.19 -7.83
N LEU A 778 -13.52 0.85 -8.89
CA LEU A 778 -14.06 2.12 -9.39
C LEU A 778 -14.87 2.02 -10.69
N ASN A 779 -14.91 0.88 -11.39
CA ASN A 779 -15.52 0.73 -12.72
C ASN A 779 -16.99 1.23 -12.81
N ASN A 780 -17.76 1.12 -11.72
CA ASN A 780 -19.15 1.61 -11.62
C ASN A 780 -19.28 3.13 -11.38
N LEU A 781 -18.19 3.82 -11.09
CA LEU A 781 -18.13 5.26 -10.78
C LEU A 781 -17.50 6.09 -11.90
N CYS A 782 -16.90 5.46 -12.91
CA CYS A 782 -16.23 6.21 -13.96
C CYS A 782 -17.24 6.88 -14.90
N PRO A 783 -17.06 8.17 -15.18
CA PRO A 783 -17.97 8.93 -16.02
C PRO A 783 -17.96 8.43 -17.46
N GLU A 784 -19.08 8.68 -18.16
CA GLU A 784 -19.11 8.63 -19.62
C GLU A 784 -18.02 9.58 -20.17
N GLY A 785 -17.30 9.20 -21.22
CA GLY A 785 -16.03 9.84 -21.60
C GLY A 785 -14.79 9.01 -21.26
N GLN A 786 -14.76 8.36 -20.10
CA GLN A 786 -13.65 7.50 -19.60
C GLN A 786 -13.88 6.00 -19.82
N LYS A 787 -14.65 5.65 -20.84
CA LYS A 787 -14.94 4.26 -21.17
C LYS A 787 -14.92 4.11 -22.67
N ASN A 788 -14.37 2.99 -23.14
CA ASN A 788 -14.46 2.58 -24.53
C ASN A 788 -14.02 3.71 -25.50
N PHE A 789 -12.91 4.39 -25.18
CA PHE A 789 -12.28 5.44 -26.00
C PHE A 789 -13.16 6.66 -26.32
N THR A 790 -14.18 6.95 -25.49
CA THR A 790 -15.22 7.96 -25.80
C THR A 790 -14.67 9.37 -26.10
N ASP A 791 -13.87 10.01 -25.24
CA ASP A 791 -13.34 11.35 -25.58
C ASP A 791 -12.51 11.33 -26.86
N PHE A 792 -11.62 10.35 -26.98
CA PHE A 792 -10.72 10.19 -28.12
C PHE A 792 -11.48 10.08 -29.45
N MET A 793 -12.51 9.24 -29.50
CA MET A 793 -13.40 9.09 -30.67
C MET A 793 -14.07 10.42 -31.05
N TYR A 794 -14.66 11.13 -30.09
CA TYR A 794 -15.35 12.39 -30.37
C TYR A 794 -14.40 13.53 -30.75
N ARG A 795 -13.18 13.53 -30.20
CA ARG A 795 -12.17 14.59 -30.37
C ARG A 795 -11.38 14.46 -31.67
N PHE A 796 -11.11 13.23 -32.12
CA PHE A 796 -10.20 12.93 -33.22
C PHE A 796 -10.83 12.09 -34.36
N GLY A 797 -11.95 11.41 -34.15
CA GLY A 797 -12.57 10.55 -35.17
C GLY A 797 -13.16 11.27 -36.38
N GLN A 798 -13.20 12.61 -36.36
CA GLN A 798 -13.54 13.47 -37.50
C GLN A 798 -12.36 14.37 -37.93
N VAL A 799 -11.15 14.04 -37.45
CA VAL A 799 -9.92 14.82 -37.66
C VAL A 799 -8.82 13.93 -38.24
N MET A 800 -8.67 12.69 -37.76
CA MET A 800 -7.70 11.75 -38.33
C MET A 800 -8.12 11.28 -39.74
N PRO A 801 -7.16 11.09 -40.66
CA PRO A 801 -7.45 10.68 -42.03
C PRO A 801 -7.96 9.23 -42.11
N LEU A 802 -8.54 8.88 -43.26
CA LEU A 802 -8.65 7.48 -43.69
C LEU A 802 -7.28 6.98 -44.19
N ALA A 803 -7.21 5.83 -44.86
CA ALA A 803 -6.00 5.48 -45.60
C ALA A 803 -5.80 6.39 -46.82
N PHE A 804 -4.54 6.64 -47.15
CA PHE A 804 -4.12 7.45 -48.29
C PHE A 804 -4.64 6.94 -49.67
N PRO A 805 -4.90 7.85 -50.62
CA PRO A 805 -5.04 7.48 -52.03
C PRO A 805 -3.65 7.30 -52.66
N SER A 806 -3.29 6.06 -53.02
CA SER A 806 -1.96 5.77 -53.61
C SER A 806 -1.71 6.53 -54.91
N THR A 807 -0.54 7.16 -54.97
CA THR A 807 -0.02 7.89 -56.14
C THR A 807 0.86 7.01 -57.05
N SER A 808 1.00 5.71 -56.75
CA SER A 808 1.82 4.78 -57.53
C SER A 808 1.25 4.51 -58.93
N SER A 809 2.16 4.39 -59.91
CA SER A 809 1.83 3.88 -61.25
C SER A 809 1.48 2.38 -61.26
N ASP A 810 1.75 1.63 -60.19
CA ASP A 810 1.47 0.20 -60.11
C ASP A 810 0.01 -0.08 -59.76
N ASP A 811 -0.67 -0.86 -60.60
CA ASP A 811 -2.08 -1.20 -60.45
C ASP A 811 -2.36 -2.00 -59.16
N ALA A 812 -1.44 -2.88 -58.74
CA ALA A 812 -1.59 -3.65 -57.51
C ALA A 812 -1.40 -2.77 -56.27
N ALA A 813 -0.50 -1.78 -56.31
CA ALA A 813 -0.39 -0.78 -55.24
C ALA A 813 -1.71 -0.02 -55.06
N ARG A 814 -2.29 0.49 -56.16
CA ARG A 814 -3.56 1.22 -56.12
C ARG A 814 -4.73 0.36 -55.65
N VAL A 815 -4.78 -0.92 -56.05
CA VAL A 815 -5.81 -1.86 -55.55
C VAL A 815 -5.66 -2.10 -54.04
N SER A 816 -4.43 -2.32 -53.57
CA SER A 816 -4.14 -2.53 -52.14
C SER A 816 -4.43 -1.29 -51.30
N ALA A 817 -4.09 -0.08 -51.77
CA ALA A 817 -4.44 1.18 -51.07
C ALA A 817 -5.95 1.43 -51.03
N ASN A 818 -6.67 1.15 -52.12
CA ASN A 818 -8.14 1.22 -52.12
C ASN A 818 -8.77 0.23 -51.11
N LYS A 819 -8.19 -0.98 -50.98
CA LYS A 819 -8.60 -1.95 -49.95
C LYS A 819 -8.26 -1.44 -48.54
N ALA A 820 -7.06 -0.89 -48.32
CA ALA A 820 -6.68 -0.28 -47.05
C ALA A 820 -7.66 0.85 -46.65
N LYS A 821 -8.03 1.72 -47.61
CA LYS A 821 -8.99 2.81 -47.39
C LYS A 821 -10.39 2.33 -46.98
N GLN A 822 -10.81 1.15 -47.42
CA GLN A 822 -12.07 0.52 -47.01
C GLN A 822 -12.00 -0.14 -45.62
N LEU A 823 -10.80 -0.47 -45.14
CA LEU A 823 -10.57 -1.17 -43.87
C LEU A 823 -10.07 -0.25 -42.75
N ALA A 824 -9.57 0.94 -43.07
CA ALA A 824 -9.19 1.98 -42.12
C ALA A 824 -10.35 2.37 -41.19
N ASN A 825 -10.04 2.68 -39.94
CA ASN A 825 -11.03 3.03 -38.92
C ASN A 825 -10.46 4.14 -38.01
N PRO A 826 -10.34 5.39 -38.51
CA PRO A 826 -9.90 6.50 -37.69
C PRO A 826 -10.89 6.74 -36.53
N PRO A 827 -10.40 7.10 -35.33
CA PRO A 827 -9.02 7.49 -35.03
C PRO A 827 -8.11 6.32 -34.55
N PHE A 828 -8.55 5.06 -34.68
CA PHE A 828 -7.82 3.88 -34.17
C PHE A 828 -6.68 3.45 -35.10
N TRP A 829 -6.98 3.15 -36.37
CA TRP A 829 -5.96 2.77 -37.36
C TRP A 829 -6.19 3.42 -38.74
N PHE A 830 -5.13 4.01 -39.29
CA PHE A 830 -5.15 4.78 -40.55
C PHE A 830 -3.72 5.00 -41.08
N SER A 831 -3.59 5.61 -42.25
CA SER A 831 -2.28 5.86 -42.88
C SER A 831 -2.27 7.11 -43.77
N PHE A 832 -1.10 7.73 -43.91
CA PHE A 832 -0.93 8.94 -44.73
C PHE A 832 0.48 9.02 -45.33
N GLU A 833 0.58 9.66 -46.50
CA GLU A 833 1.86 10.00 -47.13
C GLU A 833 2.23 11.46 -46.84
N TYR A 834 3.51 11.71 -46.62
CA TYR A 834 4.08 13.06 -46.51
C TYR A 834 5.47 13.10 -47.15
N GLY A 835 5.56 13.68 -48.35
CA GLY A 835 6.80 13.70 -49.11
C GLY A 835 7.31 12.29 -49.43
N MET A 836 8.51 11.96 -48.94
CA MET A 836 9.15 10.65 -49.11
C MET A 836 8.81 9.60 -48.05
N ALA A 837 7.90 9.90 -47.12
CA ALA A 837 7.48 8.97 -46.06
C ALA A 837 6.03 8.53 -46.23
N HIS A 838 5.80 7.23 -46.02
CA HIS A 838 4.49 6.64 -45.71
C HIS A 838 4.44 6.31 -44.22
N VAL A 839 3.39 6.75 -43.53
CA VAL A 839 3.23 6.59 -42.08
C VAL A 839 1.91 5.86 -41.81
N VAL A 840 1.99 4.79 -41.03
CA VAL A 840 0.83 4.01 -40.57
C VAL A 840 0.68 4.15 -39.07
N MET A 841 -0.53 4.47 -38.62
CA MET A 841 -0.92 4.47 -37.21
C MET A 841 -1.72 3.20 -36.93
N ILE A 842 -1.34 2.46 -35.89
CA ILE A 842 -2.03 1.26 -35.41
C ILE A 842 -2.51 1.42 -33.96
N ASP A 843 -3.48 0.60 -33.61
CA ASP A 843 -4.06 0.43 -32.28
C ASP A 843 -3.51 -0.85 -31.65
N THR A 844 -2.77 -0.69 -30.55
CA THR A 844 -2.16 -1.79 -29.78
C THR A 844 -3.01 -2.26 -28.59
N GLU A 845 -4.21 -1.69 -28.44
CA GLU A 845 -5.08 -1.89 -27.29
C GLU A 845 -6.19 -2.90 -27.60
N THR A 846 -6.81 -2.79 -28.78
CA THR A 846 -7.97 -3.62 -29.18
C THR A 846 -7.95 -4.04 -30.65
N ASP A 847 -8.98 -4.79 -31.08
CA ASP A 847 -9.21 -5.22 -32.47
C ASP A 847 -8.15 -6.15 -33.14
N PHE A 848 -7.38 -6.89 -32.33
CA PHE A 848 -6.56 -8.03 -32.78
C PHE A 848 -6.63 -9.22 -31.79
N PRO A 849 -6.18 -10.43 -32.17
CA PRO A 849 -6.22 -11.60 -31.28
C PRO A 849 -5.38 -11.42 -30.01
N ASP A 850 -5.95 -11.79 -28.86
CA ASP A 850 -5.34 -11.65 -27.53
C ASP A 850 -5.01 -10.19 -27.13
N ALA A 851 -5.66 -9.20 -27.75
CA ALA A 851 -5.41 -7.78 -27.49
C ALA A 851 -5.63 -7.38 -26.00
N PRO A 852 -4.78 -6.51 -25.41
CA PRO A 852 -4.79 -6.23 -23.97
C PRO A 852 -6.12 -5.70 -23.43
N ASP A 853 -6.73 -4.74 -24.12
CA ASP A 853 -7.86 -3.97 -23.60
C ASP A 853 -9.20 -4.52 -24.09
N ALA A 854 -9.18 -5.43 -25.07
CA ALA A 854 -10.36 -6.10 -25.62
C ALA A 854 -11.18 -6.84 -24.55
N PRO A 855 -12.47 -7.16 -24.81
CA PRO A 855 -13.30 -7.98 -23.90
C PRO A 855 -12.65 -9.33 -23.57
N GLY A 856 -12.27 -9.52 -22.30
CA GLY A 856 -11.51 -10.69 -21.84
C GLY A 856 -9.99 -10.65 -22.08
N GLY A 857 -9.44 -9.50 -22.50
CA GLY A 857 -8.01 -9.25 -22.68
C GLY A 857 -7.23 -9.11 -21.36
N SER A 858 -5.90 -9.05 -21.46
CA SER A 858 -5.00 -9.11 -20.29
C SER A 858 -5.05 -7.89 -19.37
N ALA A 859 -5.42 -6.71 -19.88
CA ALA A 859 -5.62 -5.49 -19.08
C ALA A 859 -7.02 -5.44 -18.44
N ASN A 860 -7.94 -6.31 -18.87
CA ASN A 860 -9.31 -6.41 -18.35
C ASN A 860 -10.13 -5.09 -18.46
N LEU A 861 -9.78 -4.18 -19.38
CA LEU A 861 -10.49 -2.90 -19.60
C LEU A 861 -11.77 -3.04 -20.45
N ASN A 862 -11.98 -4.21 -21.06
CA ASN A 862 -13.18 -4.61 -21.81
C ASN A 862 -13.68 -3.59 -22.85
N SER A 863 -12.76 -2.95 -23.57
CA SER A 863 -13.03 -1.91 -24.58
C SER A 863 -12.90 -2.44 -26.02
N GLY A 864 -13.75 -1.94 -26.91
CA GLY A 864 -13.93 -2.46 -28.27
C GLY A 864 -14.78 -3.74 -28.34
N PRO A 865 -14.82 -4.43 -29.49
CA PRO A 865 -14.15 -4.07 -30.74
C PRO A 865 -14.81 -2.89 -31.46
N PHE A 866 -14.04 -2.16 -32.26
CA PHE A 866 -14.50 -1.03 -33.08
C PHE A 866 -14.59 -1.35 -34.57
N GLY A 867 -13.92 -2.40 -35.03
CA GLY A 867 -13.97 -2.92 -36.39
C GLY A 867 -14.62 -4.30 -36.48
N SER A 868 -14.68 -4.81 -37.70
CA SER A 868 -15.01 -6.22 -37.95
C SER A 868 -13.82 -7.14 -37.60
N PRO A 869 -14.03 -8.44 -37.32
CA PRO A 869 -12.95 -9.33 -36.89
C PRO A 869 -11.75 -9.37 -37.85
N ASN A 870 -10.56 -9.08 -37.32
CA ASN A 870 -9.29 -8.92 -38.04
C ASN A 870 -9.22 -7.72 -39.01
N GLN A 871 -10.15 -6.77 -38.98
CA GLN A 871 -10.15 -5.61 -39.86
C GLN A 871 -8.85 -4.81 -39.77
N GLN A 872 -8.34 -4.56 -38.56
CA GLN A 872 -7.07 -3.87 -38.36
C GLN A 872 -5.89 -4.60 -39.02
N LEU A 873 -5.80 -5.94 -38.86
CA LEU A 873 -4.72 -6.73 -39.47
C LEU A 873 -4.83 -6.78 -41.00
N GLN A 874 -6.04 -6.86 -41.53
CA GLN A 874 -6.28 -6.80 -42.98
C GLN A 874 -6.05 -5.40 -43.57
N PHE A 875 -6.36 -4.35 -42.80
CA PHE A 875 -6.00 -2.96 -43.12
C PHE A 875 -4.48 -2.85 -43.23
N LEU A 876 -3.75 -3.19 -42.18
CA LEU A 876 -2.30 -3.08 -42.13
C LEU A 876 -1.63 -3.90 -43.24
N GLU A 877 -2.07 -5.14 -43.49
CA GLU A 877 -1.53 -5.94 -44.59
C GLU A 877 -1.79 -5.29 -45.97
N ALA A 878 -3.00 -4.78 -46.21
CA ALA A 878 -3.32 -4.10 -47.47
C ALA A 878 -2.55 -2.78 -47.63
N ASP A 879 -2.40 -2.03 -46.53
CA ASP A 879 -1.73 -0.74 -46.50
C ASP A 879 -0.24 -0.89 -46.77
N LEU A 880 0.46 -1.76 -46.01
CA LEU A 880 1.88 -2.03 -46.22
C LEU A 880 2.17 -2.68 -47.60
N ALA A 881 1.22 -3.46 -48.14
CA ALA A 881 1.30 -3.98 -49.52
C ALA A 881 1.11 -2.91 -50.60
N SER A 882 0.59 -1.74 -50.27
CA SER A 882 0.32 -0.66 -51.23
C SER A 882 1.48 0.33 -51.40
N VAL A 883 2.50 0.27 -50.53
CA VAL A 883 3.60 1.24 -50.48
C VAL A 883 4.60 1.00 -51.62
N ASP A 884 4.57 1.89 -52.60
CA ASP A 884 5.56 1.97 -53.67
C ASP A 884 6.80 2.71 -53.17
N ARG A 885 7.88 1.96 -52.93
CA ARG A 885 9.11 2.50 -52.34
C ARG A 885 9.87 3.44 -53.29
N THR A 886 9.48 3.53 -54.57
CA THR A 886 10.01 4.56 -55.48
C THR A 886 9.39 5.93 -55.18
N VAL A 887 8.13 5.98 -54.76
CA VAL A 887 7.40 7.18 -54.34
C VAL A 887 7.72 7.49 -52.87
N THR A 888 7.35 6.61 -51.95
CA THR A 888 7.54 6.74 -50.50
C THR A 888 8.54 5.69 -50.01
N PRO A 889 9.86 5.94 -50.14
CA PRO A 889 10.91 5.00 -49.73
C PRO A 889 10.86 4.68 -48.24
N TRP A 890 10.51 5.64 -47.39
CA TRP A 890 10.45 5.44 -45.95
C TRP A 890 9.10 4.92 -45.50
N LEU A 891 9.12 3.75 -44.86
CA LEU A 891 7.95 3.10 -44.33
C LEU A 891 7.99 3.08 -42.79
N ILE A 892 7.16 3.91 -42.18
CA ILE A 892 7.09 4.11 -40.73
C ILE A 892 5.78 3.53 -40.19
N VAL A 893 5.84 2.79 -39.08
CA VAL A 893 4.64 2.37 -38.33
C VAL A 893 4.73 2.89 -36.90
N ALA A 894 3.62 3.38 -36.37
CA ALA A 894 3.53 3.91 -35.01
C ALA A 894 2.32 3.32 -34.28
N GLY A 895 2.51 2.94 -33.02
CA GLY A 895 1.48 2.40 -32.12
C GLY A 895 1.87 2.69 -30.67
N HIS A 896 1.06 2.27 -29.70
CA HIS A 896 1.30 2.64 -28.32
C HIS A 896 2.21 1.63 -27.60
N ARG A 897 1.77 0.39 -27.36
CA ARG A 897 2.52 -0.60 -26.56
C ARG A 897 3.71 -1.26 -27.30
N PRO A 898 4.95 -1.19 -26.78
CA PRO A 898 6.12 -1.84 -27.37
C PRO A 898 6.21 -3.32 -26.98
N TRP A 899 6.84 -4.12 -27.84
CA TRP A 899 7.22 -5.51 -27.54
C TRP A 899 8.73 -5.74 -27.34
N TYR A 900 9.55 -4.78 -27.79
CA TYR A 900 10.95 -4.64 -27.42
C TYR A 900 11.10 -3.45 -26.49
N THR A 901 11.46 -3.72 -25.24
CA THR A 901 11.67 -2.69 -24.20
C THR A 901 12.66 -3.23 -23.16
N THR A 902 13.41 -2.33 -22.51
CA THR A 902 14.24 -2.63 -21.34
C THR A 902 13.48 -2.54 -20.01
N GLY A 903 12.23 -2.06 -20.02
CA GLY A 903 11.35 -1.92 -18.86
C GLY A 903 10.57 -3.20 -18.55
N ASP A 904 9.24 -3.11 -18.66
CA ASP A 904 8.29 -4.22 -18.45
C ASP A 904 8.41 -5.34 -19.50
N GLU A 905 7.62 -6.42 -19.38
CA GLU A 905 7.82 -7.63 -20.22
C GLU A 905 7.49 -7.46 -21.71
N GLY A 906 6.88 -6.32 -22.09
CA GLY A 906 6.51 -5.94 -23.46
C GLY A 906 5.28 -6.68 -23.99
N CYS A 907 4.52 -6.05 -24.88
CA CYS A 907 3.25 -6.60 -25.39
C CYS A 907 3.46 -7.80 -26.34
N LYS A 908 3.50 -9.02 -25.78
CA LYS A 908 3.60 -10.26 -26.57
C LYS A 908 2.42 -10.51 -27.53
N PRO A 909 1.16 -10.18 -27.19
CA PRO A 909 0.07 -10.20 -28.17
C PRO A 909 0.33 -9.29 -29.38
N CYS A 910 0.74 -8.04 -29.14
CA CYS A 910 1.09 -7.08 -30.18
C CYS A 910 2.21 -7.61 -31.08
N GLN A 911 3.28 -8.18 -30.50
CA GLN A 911 4.37 -8.80 -31.25
C GLN A 911 3.86 -9.89 -32.21
N LYS A 912 3.08 -10.83 -31.68
CA LYS A 912 2.49 -11.96 -32.41
C LYS A 912 1.55 -11.50 -33.53
N ALA A 913 0.82 -10.40 -33.33
CA ALA A 913 -0.12 -9.85 -34.29
C ALA A 913 0.56 -9.06 -35.43
N PHE A 914 1.52 -8.19 -35.09
CA PHE A 914 2.02 -7.16 -36.01
C PHE A 914 3.44 -7.38 -36.55
N GLU A 915 4.36 -7.97 -35.77
CA GLU A 915 5.79 -8.04 -36.14
C GLU A 915 6.03 -8.80 -37.47
N GLY A 916 5.26 -9.87 -37.70
CA GLY A 916 5.33 -10.65 -38.94
C GLY A 916 4.98 -9.83 -40.19
N LEU A 917 3.99 -8.93 -40.10
CA LEU A 917 3.62 -8.03 -41.20
C LEU A 917 4.70 -6.97 -41.44
N PHE A 918 5.25 -6.39 -40.37
CA PHE A 918 6.31 -5.38 -40.47
C PHE A 918 7.53 -5.94 -41.21
N TYR A 919 7.94 -7.17 -40.87
CA TYR A 919 9.07 -7.87 -41.49
C TYR A 919 8.77 -8.35 -42.93
N LYS A 920 7.51 -8.76 -43.20
CA LYS A 920 7.06 -9.19 -44.54
C LYS A 920 7.13 -8.04 -45.56
N TYR A 921 6.65 -6.86 -45.18
CA TYR A 921 6.58 -5.67 -46.04
C TYR A 921 7.75 -4.69 -45.89
N GLY A 922 8.71 -4.99 -45.00
CA GLY A 922 9.96 -4.25 -44.87
C GLY A 922 9.77 -2.84 -44.33
N VAL A 923 9.01 -2.70 -43.24
CA VAL A 923 8.96 -1.49 -42.41
C VAL A 923 10.39 -1.11 -42.00
N ASP A 924 10.71 0.18 -42.03
CA ASP A 924 12.06 0.67 -41.71
C ASP A 924 12.20 1.07 -40.24
N LEU A 925 11.18 1.74 -39.70
CA LEU A 925 11.14 2.23 -38.33
C LEU A 925 9.75 1.98 -37.72
N ALA A 926 9.74 1.39 -36.53
CA ALA A 926 8.56 1.24 -35.69
C ALA A 926 8.70 2.08 -34.41
N VAL A 927 7.66 2.85 -34.09
CA VAL A 927 7.66 3.87 -33.03
C VAL A 927 6.60 3.54 -31.98
N PHE A 928 7.01 3.45 -30.71
CA PHE A 928 6.14 3.07 -29.58
C PHE A 928 6.34 3.96 -28.35
N GLY A 929 5.38 3.96 -27.42
CA GLY A 929 5.41 4.65 -26.13
C GLY A 929 5.22 3.66 -24.98
N HIS A 930 4.22 3.92 -24.12
CA HIS A 930 3.73 3.13 -22.99
C HIS A 930 4.72 2.92 -21.83
N VAL A 931 5.98 2.65 -22.14
CA VAL A 931 7.05 2.53 -21.14
C VAL A 931 7.68 3.91 -21.01
N HIS A 932 7.50 4.52 -19.84
CA HIS A 932 7.82 5.93 -19.55
C HIS A 932 9.34 6.25 -19.50
N ASN A 933 10.06 5.96 -20.57
CA ASN A 933 11.45 6.32 -20.81
C ASN A 933 11.73 6.32 -22.33
N SER A 934 12.93 6.76 -22.73
CA SER A 934 13.34 6.77 -24.13
C SER A 934 14.29 5.61 -24.43
N GLN A 935 14.06 4.88 -25.52
CA GLN A 935 14.88 3.73 -25.91
C GLN A 935 15.04 3.63 -27.43
N ARG A 936 16.14 3.01 -27.87
CA ARG A 936 16.32 2.57 -29.26
C ARG A 936 16.93 1.17 -29.30
N PHE A 937 16.44 0.37 -30.23
CA PHE A 937 16.94 -0.95 -30.54
C PHE A 937 17.64 -0.95 -31.90
N TYR A 938 18.61 -1.83 -32.08
CA TYR A 938 19.04 -2.23 -33.42
C TYR A 938 17.87 -2.91 -34.16
N PRO A 939 17.87 -2.92 -35.50
CA PRO A 939 16.93 -3.68 -36.29
C PRO A 939 16.85 -5.14 -35.83
N ILE A 940 15.64 -5.60 -35.49
CA ILE A 940 15.42 -6.85 -34.77
C ILE A 940 14.12 -7.51 -35.25
N TYR A 941 14.12 -8.84 -35.31
CA TYR A 941 12.93 -9.62 -35.66
C TYR A 941 12.91 -10.92 -34.85
N ASN A 942 11.78 -11.24 -34.21
CA ASN A 942 11.59 -12.43 -33.40
C ASN A 942 12.75 -12.66 -32.40
N GLY A 943 13.10 -11.61 -31.65
CA GLY A 943 14.19 -11.61 -30.67
C GLY A 943 15.63 -11.64 -31.25
N THR A 944 15.79 -11.65 -32.57
CA THR A 944 17.10 -11.79 -33.24
C THR A 944 17.47 -10.49 -33.97
N VAL A 945 18.61 -9.89 -33.59
CA VAL A 945 19.14 -8.68 -34.24
C VAL A 945 19.57 -9.00 -35.68
N ASP A 946 19.22 -8.13 -36.62
CA ASP A 946 19.61 -8.27 -38.02
C ASP A 946 21.13 -8.07 -38.18
N VAL A 947 21.77 -9.03 -38.84
CA VAL A 947 23.24 -9.04 -39.05
C VAL A 947 23.73 -7.87 -39.90
N ALA A 948 22.85 -7.23 -40.68
CA ALA A 948 23.15 -6.02 -41.44
C ALA A 948 23.21 -4.76 -40.55
N GLY A 949 22.70 -4.84 -39.32
CA GLY A 949 22.67 -3.73 -38.36
C GLY A 949 21.96 -2.51 -38.95
N MET A 950 22.61 -1.34 -38.90
CA MET A 950 22.01 -0.07 -39.37
C MET A 950 22.13 0.16 -40.89
N LYS A 951 22.61 -0.80 -41.68
CA LYS A 951 22.87 -0.66 -43.12
C LYS A 951 22.17 -1.75 -43.92
N ASP A 952 21.11 -1.40 -44.63
CA ASP A 952 20.23 -2.32 -45.36
C ASP A 952 19.66 -3.50 -44.53
N PRO A 953 19.19 -3.29 -43.28
CA PRO A 953 18.47 -4.32 -42.55
C PRO A 953 17.17 -4.69 -43.25
N LYS A 954 16.83 -5.99 -43.16
CA LYS A 954 15.52 -6.51 -43.53
C LYS A 954 14.52 -6.33 -42.39
N ALA A 955 14.98 -6.40 -41.13
CA ALA A 955 14.16 -6.08 -39.97
C ALA A 955 13.92 -4.56 -39.80
N PRO A 956 12.80 -4.15 -39.19
CA PRO A 956 12.58 -2.76 -38.78
C PRO A 956 13.45 -2.39 -37.57
N MET A 957 13.88 -1.13 -37.50
CA MET A 957 14.39 -0.51 -36.28
C MET A 957 13.23 -0.21 -35.32
N TYR A 958 13.43 -0.35 -34.01
CA TYR A 958 12.42 0.00 -33.00
C TYR A 958 12.91 1.14 -32.11
N ILE A 959 12.01 2.09 -31.80
CA ILE A 959 12.21 3.10 -30.78
C ILE A 959 11.04 3.13 -29.78
N VAL A 960 11.36 3.43 -28.53
CA VAL A 960 10.38 3.78 -27.49
C VAL A 960 10.57 5.25 -27.16
N SER A 961 9.51 6.04 -27.25
CA SER A 961 9.51 7.49 -26.99
C SER A 961 8.42 7.86 -25.99
N GLY A 962 8.25 7.03 -24.95
CA GLY A 962 7.35 7.25 -23.82
C GLY A 962 7.91 8.16 -22.72
N GLY A 963 9.17 8.55 -22.83
CA GLY A 963 9.82 9.46 -21.87
C GLY A 963 9.37 10.93 -21.96
N THR A 964 8.20 11.28 -22.53
CA THR A 964 7.93 12.68 -22.89
C THR A 964 7.32 13.55 -21.79
N GLY A 965 6.62 12.97 -20.83
CA GLY A 965 6.18 13.67 -19.63
C GLY A 965 4.68 13.62 -19.40
N ASN A 966 4.24 12.46 -18.95
CA ASN A 966 2.94 12.21 -18.35
C ASN A 966 2.90 12.62 -16.87
N ILE A 967 1.72 12.46 -16.28
CA ILE A 967 1.52 12.67 -14.84
C ILE A 967 2.21 11.60 -13.99
N GLU A 968 2.41 10.38 -14.50
CA GLU A 968 2.95 9.26 -13.74
C GLU A 968 4.46 9.33 -13.47
N GLY A 969 5.20 10.06 -14.31
CA GLY A 969 6.64 10.22 -14.25
C GLY A 969 7.41 9.09 -14.93
N LEU A 970 8.74 9.19 -14.91
CA LEU A 970 9.61 8.26 -15.62
C LEU A 970 9.72 6.89 -14.94
N SER A 971 9.67 5.84 -15.76
CA SER A 971 9.95 4.47 -15.38
C SER A 971 11.44 4.18 -15.54
N ALA A 972 12.06 3.59 -14.52
CA ALA A 972 13.48 3.27 -14.53
C ALA A 972 13.87 2.35 -15.71
N VAL A 973 15.07 2.54 -16.25
CA VAL A 973 15.65 1.60 -17.22
C VAL A 973 15.88 0.27 -16.51
N GLY A 974 15.19 -0.78 -16.95
CA GLY A 974 15.29 -2.13 -16.38
C GLY A 974 16.46 -2.93 -16.95
N LYS A 975 16.24 -4.21 -17.24
CA LYS A 975 17.31 -5.11 -17.70
C LYS A 975 17.65 -4.83 -19.17
N ASN A 976 18.93 -4.96 -19.51
CA ASN A 976 19.37 -4.87 -20.89
C ASN A 976 18.72 -5.97 -21.74
N ALA A 977 17.83 -5.57 -22.65
CA ALA A 977 17.08 -6.44 -23.54
C ALA A 977 17.84 -6.68 -24.85
N THR A 978 17.64 -7.85 -25.47
CA THR A 978 18.32 -8.20 -26.72
C THR A 978 18.10 -7.12 -27.79
N GLY A 979 19.20 -6.62 -28.35
CA GLY A 979 19.18 -5.58 -29.37
C GLY A 979 19.02 -4.15 -28.86
N ASN A 980 18.86 -3.90 -27.56
CA ASN A 980 18.86 -2.53 -27.05
C ASN A 980 20.22 -1.85 -27.33
N ALA A 981 20.16 -0.62 -27.82
CA ALA A 981 21.32 0.20 -28.19
C ALA A 981 21.38 1.53 -27.42
N PHE A 982 20.25 1.98 -26.88
CA PHE A 982 20.12 3.17 -26.05
C PHE A 982 18.89 3.02 -25.13
N ALA A 983 19.00 3.51 -23.90
CA ALA A 983 17.90 3.69 -22.96
C ALA A 983 18.22 4.89 -22.04
N TYR A 984 17.22 5.72 -21.71
CA TYR A 984 17.38 6.94 -20.92
C TYR A 984 16.12 7.27 -20.12
N ALA A 985 16.30 7.55 -18.82
CA ALA A 985 15.24 7.88 -17.87
C ALA A 985 15.69 8.90 -16.80
N ASP A 986 16.75 9.68 -17.04
CA ASP A 986 17.26 10.66 -16.05
C ASP A 986 16.44 11.97 -16.06
N ASP A 987 15.77 12.27 -17.17
CA ASP A 987 14.90 13.43 -17.40
C ASP A 987 13.95 13.09 -18.56
N PHE A 988 12.93 13.92 -18.79
CA PHE A 988 12.03 13.76 -19.92
C PHE A 988 12.77 14.01 -21.25
N SER A 989 12.43 13.22 -22.26
CA SER A 989 13.03 13.26 -23.60
C SER A 989 12.07 12.77 -24.68
N TYR A 990 12.31 13.22 -25.92
CA TYR A 990 11.52 12.87 -27.10
C TYR A 990 12.43 12.54 -28.29
N ALA A 991 11.88 11.87 -29.30
CA ALA A 991 12.59 11.58 -30.54
C ALA A 991 12.25 12.56 -31.66
N THR A 992 13.27 13.01 -32.40
CA THR A 992 13.12 13.64 -33.72
C THR A 992 13.57 12.67 -34.79
N ILE A 993 12.70 12.41 -35.77
CA ILE A 993 12.97 11.56 -36.93
C ILE A 993 13.21 12.49 -38.12
N ARG A 994 14.39 12.38 -38.76
CA ARG A 994 14.83 13.24 -39.87
C ARG A 994 15.01 12.40 -41.14
N PHE A 995 14.17 12.68 -42.13
CA PHE A 995 14.26 12.10 -43.46
C PHE A 995 15.29 12.94 -44.23
N GLN A 996 16.55 12.47 -44.28
CA GLN A 996 17.65 13.26 -44.87
C GLN A 996 17.63 13.19 -46.40
N ASP A 997 17.33 12.02 -46.93
CA ASP A 997 17.13 11.75 -48.35
C ASP A 997 16.41 10.39 -48.50
N ALA A 998 16.29 9.91 -49.74
CA ALA A 998 15.61 8.65 -50.05
C ALA A 998 16.32 7.37 -49.55
N GLN A 999 17.49 7.46 -48.90
CA GLN A 999 18.28 6.32 -48.40
C GLN A 999 18.80 6.49 -46.97
N ASN A 1000 18.82 7.73 -46.45
CA ASN A 1000 19.27 8.08 -45.11
C ASN A 1000 18.14 8.60 -44.20
N LEU A 1001 17.81 7.85 -43.14
CA LEU A 1001 16.94 8.27 -42.05
C LEU A 1001 17.75 8.43 -40.77
N GLN A 1002 17.60 9.53 -40.05
CA GLN A 1002 18.25 9.77 -38.77
C GLN A 1002 17.21 9.84 -37.65
N VAL A 1003 17.49 9.22 -36.50
CA VAL A 1003 16.69 9.37 -35.28
C VAL A 1003 17.59 9.91 -34.18
N ASP A 1004 17.23 11.07 -33.67
CA ASP A 1004 17.88 11.79 -32.57
C ASP A 1004 16.95 11.78 -31.35
N PHE A 1005 17.47 11.45 -30.16
CA PHE A 1005 16.75 11.68 -28.90
C PHE A 1005 17.26 12.95 -28.22
N PHE A 1006 16.35 13.82 -27.80
CA PHE A 1006 16.66 15.08 -27.14
C PHE A 1006 16.09 15.13 -25.72
N GLN A 1007 16.91 15.59 -24.78
CA GLN A 1007 16.46 15.95 -23.43
C GLN A 1007 15.52 17.16 -23.54
N SER A 1008 14.28 17.04 -23.08
CA SER A 1008 13.24 18.05 -23.27
C SER A 1008 13.58 19.38 -22.59
N SER A 1009 14.08 19.32 -21.35
CA SER A 1009 14.44 20.50 -20.55
C SER A 1009 15.53 21.35 -21.23
N THR A 1010 16.63 20.73 -21.67
CA THR A 1010 17.83 21.44 -22.17
C THR A 1010 17.92 21.53 -23.70
N GLY A 1011 17.30 20.60 -24.43
CA GLY A 1011 17.53 20.38 -25.87
C GLY A 1011 18.84 19.64 -26.16
N LYS A 1012 19.50 19.07 -25.15
CA LYS A 1012 20.72 18.28 -25.30
C LYS A 1012 20.44 17.00 -26.10
N LEU A 1013 21.25 16.72 -27.11
CA LEU A 1013 21.28 15.43 -27.80
C LEU A 1013 21.74 14.33 -26.83
N LEU A 1014 20.92 13.30 -26.65
CA LEU A 1014 21.14 12.16 -25.76
C LEU A 1014 21.64 10.94 -26.52
N ASP A 1015 21.03 10.68 -27.68
CA ASP A 1015 21.36 9.58 -28.59
C ASP A 1015 21.13 10.02 -30.03
N GLN A 1016 21.89 9.43 -30.94
CA GLN A 1016 21.80 9.69 -32.38
C GLN A 1016 22.06 8.39 -33.14
N SER A 1017 21.22 8.12 -34.12
CA SER A 1017 21.34 6.95 -34.97
C SER A 1017 20.99 7.28 -36.42
N LYS A 1018 21.62 6.57 -37.35
CA LYS A 1018 21.40 6.74 -38.78
C LYS A 1018 21.16 5.38 -39.43
N LEU A 1019 19.94 5.18 -39.91
CA LEU A 1019 19.51 4.02 -40.66
C LEU A 1019 19.73 4.29 -42.16
N PHE A 1020 20.49 3.42 -42.80
CA PHE A 1020 20.67 3.41 -44.25
C PHE A 1020 19.83 2.30 -44.89
N LYS A 1021 19.10 2.62 -45.95
CA LYS A 1021 18.30 1.68 -46.74
C LYS A 1021 18.44 2.01 -48.23
N SER A 1022 18.74 1.00 -49.03
CA SER A 1022 18.84 1.11 -50.48
C SER A 1022 17.47 1.09 -51.18
N HIS A 1023 16.44 0.54 -50.52
CA HIS A 1023 15.06 0.35 -51.01
C HIS A 1023 14.96 -0.41 -52.35
N ASN A 1024 15.97 -1.21 -52.70
CA ASN A 1024 16.01 -2.02 -53.93
C ASN A 1024 14.90 -3.08 -54.02
N LYS A 1025 14.28 -3.47 -52.90
CA LYS A 1025 13.18 -4.43 -52.86
C LYS A 1025 11.83 -3.71 -52.85
N GLN A 1026 11.02 -3.97 -53.88
CA GLN A 1026 9.61 -3.58 -53.89
C GLN A 1026 8.75 -4.66 -53.20
N PHE A 1027 7.73 -4.22 -52.47
CA PHE A 1027 6.83 -5.10 -51.71
C PHE A 1027 5.39 -5.15 -52.27
N VAL A 1028 5.08 -4.26 -53.21
CA VAL A 1028 3.82 -4.17 -53.98
C VAL A 1028 3.52 -5.44 -54.77
N ARG A 1029 4.56 -6.15 -55.24
CA ARG A 1029 4.44 -7.38 -56.02
C ARG A 1029 5.03 -8.55 -55.23
N GLN A 1030 4.17 -9.25 -54.49
CA GLN A 1030 4.53 -10.54 -53.89
C GLN A 1030 4.01 -11.66 -54.79
N ASN A 1031 4.94 -12.43 -55.37
CA ASN A 1031 4.66 -13.68 -56.08
C ASN A 1031 4.39 -14.82 -55.08
#